data_AF-R9PU12-F1
#
_entry.id   AF-R9PU12-F1
#
_cell.length_a   1.000
_cell.length_b   1.000
_cell.length_c   1.000
_cell.angle_alpha   90.00
_cell.angle_beta   90.00
_cell.angle_gamma   90.00
#
_symmetry.space_group_name_H-M   'P 1'
#
loop_
_entity.id
_entity.type
_entity.pdbx_description
1 polymer ?
#
loop_
_entity_poly.entity_id
_entity_poly.type
_entity_poly.pdbx_seq_one_letter_code
_entity_poly.pdbx_strand_id
1 'polypeptide(L)'
;MSFEHGSLDLGIRNPFRFEGTLRAIRGGITALLGLLSLLNVASAVQTHPITGWTFAIIGFVLMANGLWTLGRGLMQVMRFYVGRSAPTSLSYNHASSEQDSAKREQRDVAYDQQQIESMLVGSKNYTFKEPVGLVARMLHTLFPKITFVPYPIQNLAQRIVGALVQTLVALFAFAILSFVTSVGLAGDKATILMPFFAFTLLCYVALVWFKAGRPLNRSLGRGIETVSAFGFVKMVAVCVSVPVLVNMLLGKLFAYELGQYQDVIAAQLRGLEIEAELSEGMTWATQMLDLAYNSYSNSTWLGLIFVFSVISCALVLGLTALRAKQANPTTEITDKLPRTSEVGARPMDIFNEFTHQVMERRRYKKVPNRVYKPLSARQNPNNGEFDGELIQETQPKTVEKNDEPVSKKMRIASTSLAQALLLIASLLVFYALTPLTTYTSFFDGVVFELLDDETGPAFVQTTIESFFTILTLLVAATICAIFGRLLSNLSHPFWSEIQFESSLVYFKCKGTVKEDTRTFGKGYNDSTSLETSVFTSTIQPRLFVTRVISSTFAGIGSTNLMFPRHIMTMHGDENLADELHHELMHSIGNRAGTAAMNDEQRKVVDEYNSSNLQMKAESAPERLANRSSELSLDAPKAQAALAQKEDHEAEANSEIEIQ
;
A
#
# COMPACT_ATOMS: atom_id res chain seq x y z
N MET A 1 -4.38 16.02 16.34
CA MET A 1 -3.57 16.35 15.16
C MET A 1 -3.23 17.82 15.30
N SER A 2 -1.95 18.19 15.34
CA SER A 2 -1.58 19.60 15.17
C SER A 2 -2.07 20.04 13.80
N PHE A 3 -2.64 21.25 13.73
CA PHE A 3 -3.15 21.83 12.50
C PHE A 3 -1.94 22.20 11.64
N GLU A 4 -1.52 21.33 10.73
CA GLU A 4 -0.52 21.66 9.71
C GLU A 4 -1.15 22.73 8.80
N HIS A 5 -0.84 24.00 9.07
CA HIS A 5 -1.46 25.15 8.44
C HIS A 5 -1.32 25.05 6.90
N GLY A 6 -2.46 25.01 6.20
CA GLY A 6 -2.53 25.05 4.74
C GLY A 6 -2.49 23.68 4.06
N SER A 7 -3.50 22.83 4.30
CA SER A 7 -3.74 21.63 3.49
C SER A 7 -3.79 22.01 2.01
N LEU A 8 -2.73 21.72 1.27
CA LEU A 8 -2.70 21.90 -0.17
C LEU A 8 -3.64 20.85 -0.77
N ASP A 9 -4.63 21.29 -1.54
CA ASP A 9 -5.50 20.36 -2.25
C ASP A 9 -4.63 19.58 -3.24
N LEU A 10 -4.43 18.29 -3.01
CA LEU A 10 -3.72 17.41 -3.95
C LEU A 10 -4.48 17.25 -5.27
N GLY A 11 -5.71 17.79 -5.37
CA GLY A 11 -6.57 17.66 -6.55
C GLY A 11 -7.24 16.28 -6.65
N ILE A 12 -7.13 15.46 -5.60
CA ILE A 12 -7.65 14.10 -5.59
C ILE A 12 -9.15 14.14 -5.36
N ARG A 13 -9.93 13.75 -6.37
CA ARG A 13 -11.36 13.51 -6.21
C ARG A 13 -11.57 12.36 -5.23
N ASN A 14 -12.51 12.51 -4.29
CA ASN A 14 -12.82 11.48 -3.31
C ASN A 14 -13.24 10.17 -4.03
N PRO A 15 -12.45 9.09 -3.93
CA PRO A 15 -12.72 7.84 -4.63
C PRO A 15 -13.87 7.04 -4.01
N PHE A 16 -14.25 7.34 -2.76
CA PHE A 16 -15.24 6.58 -2.00
C PHE A 16 -16.65 7.12 -2.11
N ARG A 17 -16.90 8.20 -2.86
CA ARG A 17 -18.24 8.80 -2.95
C ARG A 17 -19.31 7.79 -3.33
N PHE A 18 -19.08 6.99 -4.37
CA PHE A 18 -20.05 5.99 -4.82
C PHE A 18 -20.32 4.91 -3.76
N GLU A 19 -19.25 4.32 -3.19
CA GLU A 19 -19.37 3.31 -2.13
C GLU A 19 -20.07 3.88 -0.88
N GLY A 20 -19.68 5.10 -0.48
CA GLY A 20 -20.22 5.83 0.67
C GLY A 20 -21.69 6.17 0.52
N THR A 21 -22.13 6.60 -0.67
CA THR A 21 -23.54 6.90 -0.95
C THR A 21 -24.40 5.63 -0.85
N LEU A 22 -23.99 4.52 -1.47
CA LEU A 22 -24.74 3.27 -1.36
C LEU A 22 -24.79 2.75 0.08
N ARG A 23 -23.68 2.87 0.81
CA ARG A 23 -23.63 2.49 2.23
C ARG A 23 -24.54 3.39 3.08
N ALA A 24 -24.58 4.69 2.82
CA ALA A 24 -25.45 5.63 3.52
C ALA A 24 -26.92 5.33 3.25
N ILE A 25 -27.31 5.09 1.98
CA ILE A 25 -28.69 4.70 1.61
C ILE A 25 -29.10 3.43 2.36
N ARG A 26 -28.27 2.38 2.30
CA ARG A 26 -28.53 1.14 3.05
C ARG A 26 -28.71 1.39 4.54
N GLY A 27 -27.79 2.15 5.15
CA GLY A 27 -27.85 2.49 6.57
C GLY A 27 -29.14 3.23 6.95
N GLY A 28 -29.58 4.18 6.10
CA GLY A 28 -30.85 4.88 6.27
C GLY A 28 -32.06 3.95 6.21
N ILE A 29 -32.12 3.04 5.23
CA ILE A 29 -33.20 2.06 5.13
C ILE A 29 -33.20 1.11 6.33
N THR A 30 -32.04 0.57 6.73
CA THR A 30 -31.93 -0.29 7.93
C THR A 30 -32.35 0.43 9.20
N ALA A 31 -32.00 1.72 9.35
CA ALA A 31 -32.42 2.53 10.50
C ALA A 31 -33.93 2.74 10.51
N LEU A 32 -34.55 2.96 9.34
CA LEU A 32 -35.99 3.11 9.19
C LEU A 32 -36.74 1.80 9.52
N LEU A 33 -36.21 0.64 9.12
CA LEU A 33 -36.76 -0.66 9.54
C LEU A 33 -36.71 -0.84 11.07
N GLY A 34 -35.60 -0.45 11.70
CA GLY A 34 -35.48 -0.45 13.17
C GLY A 34 -36.50 0.47 13.83
N LEU A 35 -36.69 1.69 13.30
CA LEU A 35 -37.69 2.63 13.80
C LEU A 35 -39.12 2.07 13.66
N LEU A 36 -39.47 1.50 12.50
CA LEU A 36 -40.77 0.87 12.29
C LEU A 36 -41.04 -0.26 13.30
N SER A 37 -40.02 -1.07 13.61
CA SER A 37 -40.11 -2.10 14.66
C SER A 37 -40.39 -1.49 16.04
N LEU A 38 -39.75 -0.36 16.37
CA LEU A 38 -39.90 0.30 17.67
C LEU A 38 -41.28 0.96 17.85
N LEU A 39 -41.91 1.43 16.77
CA LEU A 39 -43.25 2.03 16.83
C LEU A 39 -44.33 1.03 17.27
N ASN A 40 -44.13 -0.26 16.99
CA ASN A 40 -45.06 -1.33 17.37
C ASN A 40 -44.88 -1.81 18.82
N VAL A 41 -43.87 -1.34 19.55
CA VAL A 41 -43.56 -1.83 20.90
C VAL A 41 -44.66 -1.48 21.88
N ALA A 42 -45.18 -0.25 21.86
CA ALA A 42 -46.16 0.19 22.85
C ALA A 42 -47.48 -0.60 22.79
N SER A 43 -47.98 -0.88 21.58
CA SER A 43 -49.17 -1.71 21.39
C SER A 43 -48.91 -3.19 21.68
N ALA A 44 -47.73 -3.71 21.33
CA ALA A 44 -47.36 -5.10 21.59
C ALA A 44 -47.16 -5.38 23.09
N VAL A 45 -46.53 -4.49 23.86
CA VAL A 45 -46.32 -4.68 25.31
C VAL A 45 -47.63 -4.70 26.09
N GLN A 46 -48.63 -3.94 25.65
CA GLN A 46 -49.95 -3.91 26.29
C GLN A 46 -50.74 -5.21 26.12
N THR A 47 -50.49 -5.95 25.04
CA THR A 47 -51.19 -7.20 24.73
C THR A 47 -50.40 -8.42 25.20
N HIS A 48 -49.10 -8.47 24.87
CA HIS A 48 -48.21 -9.60 25.10
C HIS A 48 -46.80 -9.10 25.46
N PRO A 49 -46.44 -9.05 26.76
CA PRO A 49 -45.19 -8.44 27.22
C PRO A 49 -43.92 -9.01 26.56
N ILE A 50 -43.81 -10.33 26.37
CA ILE A 50 -42.61 -10.95 25.77
C ILE A 50 -42.50 -10.54 24.29
N THR A 51 -43.61 -10.54 23.54
CA THR A 51 -43.61 -10.11 22.13
C THR A 51 -43.15 -8.64 22.00
N GLY A 52 -43.62 -7.77 22.91
CA GLY A 52 -43.29 -6.34 22.89
C GLY A 52 -41.81 -6.06 23.17
N TRP A 53 -41.21 -6.75 24.15
CA TRP A 53 -39.77 -6.64 24.41
C TRP A 53 -38.91 -7.21 23.27
N THR A 54 -39.42 -8.22 22.57
CA THR A 54 -38.73 -8.80 21.41
C THR A 54 -38.64 -7.79 20.25
N PHE A 55 -39.74 -7.08 19.94
CA PHE A 55 -39.73 -5.95 19.00
C PHE A 55 -38.78 -4.84 19.43
N ALA A 56 -38.71 -4.55 20.73
CA ALA A 56 -37.81 -3.52 21.26
C ALA A 56 -36.34 -3.90 21.01
N ILE A 57 -35.92 -5.10 21.41
CA ILE A 57 -34.52 -5.56 21.27
C ILE A 57 -34.09 -5.56 19.81
N ILE A 58 -34.86 -6.19 18.92
CA ILE A 58 -34.51 -6.30 17.49
C ILE A 58 -34.57 -4.92 16.83
N GLY A 59 -35.57 -4.10 17.17
CA GLY A 59 -35.69 -2.73 16.69
C GLY A 59 -34.50 -1.87 17.06
N PHE A 60 -34.03 -1.93 18.31
CA PHE A 60 -32.82 -1.23 18.76
C PHE A 60 -31.56 -1.72 18.04
N VAL A 61 -31.40 -3.03 17.86
CA VAL A 61 -30.24 -3.60 17.13
C VAL A 61 -30.21 -3.14 15.68
N LEU A 62 -31.35 -3.20 14.97
CA LEU A 62 -31.46 -2.72 13.60
C LEU A 62 -31.22 -1.22 13.50
N MET A 63 -31.82 -0.43 14.40
CA MET A 63 -31.67 1.03 14.41
C MET A 63 -30.22 1.45 14.68
N ALA A 64 -29.57 0.86 15.70
CA ALA A 64 -28.17 1.14 16.04
C ALA A 64 -27.23 0.78 14.88
N ASN A 65 -27.41 -0.39 14.27
CA ASN A 65 -26.62 -0.81 13.12
C ASN A 65 -26.86 0.09 11.89
N GLY A 66 -28.11 0.49 11.65
CA GLY A 66 -28.50 1.41 10.58
C GLY A 66 -27.85 2.79 10.72
N LEU A 67 -27.98 3.41 11.89
CA LEU A 67 -27.38 4.71 12.20
C LEU A 67 -25.84 4.68 12.12
N TRP A 68 -25.22 3.62 12.67
CA TRP A 68 -23.77 3.44 12.58
C TRP A 68 -23.29 3.31 11.14
N THR A 69 -24.03 2.53 10.33
CA THR A 69 -23.75 2.38 8.91
C THR A 69 -23.91 3.70 8.16
N LEU A 70 -24.99 4.43 8.43
CA LEU A 70 -25.29 5.72 7.82
C LEU A 70 -24.16 6.72 8.11
N GLY A 71 -23.74 6.84 9.37
CA GLY A 71 -22.62 7.71 9.76
C GLY A 71 -21.31 7.37 9.04
N ARG A 72 -20.98 6.08 8.93
CA ARG A 72 -19.80 5.64 8.15
C ARG A 72 -19.91 5.93 6.65
N GLY A 73 -21.10 5.74 6.06
CA GLY A 73 -21.36 6.07 4.66
C GLY A 73 -21.22 7.56 4.39
N LEU A 74 -21.80 8.41 5.25
CA LEU A 74 -21.69 9.87 5.15
C LEU A 74 -20.23 10.32 5.26
N MET A 75 -19.47 9.80 6.23
CA MET A 75 -18.03 10.07 6.35
C MET A 75 -17.24 9.75 5.07
N GLN A 76 -17.62 8.70 4.34
CA GLN A 76 -17.00 8.34 3.06
C GLN A 76 -17.39 9.29 1.91
N VAL A 77 -18.55 9.94 1.97
CA VAL A 77 -19.03 10.89 0.94
C VAL A 77 -18.43 12.28 1.13
N MET A 78 -18.18 12.66 2.39
CA MET A 78 -17.62 13.95 2.78
C MET A 78 -16.22 14.21 2.19
N ARG A 79 -15.67 15.40 2.43
CA ARG A 79 -14.40 15.84 1.82
C ARG A 79 -13.26 14.87 2.18
N PHE A 80 -12.49 14.50 1.15
CA PHE A 80 -11.29 13.69 1.31
C PHE A 80 -10.13 14.58 1.78
N TYR A 81 -9.74 14.43 3.05
CA TYR A 81 -8.64 15.20 3.65
C TYR A 81 -7.32 14.45 3.49
N VAL A 82 -6.26 15.17 3.12
CA VAL A 82 -4.91 14.62 3.01
C VAL A 82 -3.93 15.57 3.71
N GLY A 83 -2.94 15.02 4.41
CA GLY A 83 -1.85 15.79 5.04
C GLY A 83 -0.85 16.33 4.01
N ARG A 84 0.04 17.24 4.44
CA ARG A 84 1.04 17.85 3.53
C ARG A 84 2.13 16.87 3.09
N SER A 85 2.48 15.91 3.93
CA SER A 85 3.51 14.90 3.69
C SER A 85 3.02 13.66 2.94
N ALA A 86 1.70 13.50 2.79
CA ALA A 86 1.14 12.37 2.07
C ALA A 86 1.43 12.44 0.55
N PRO A 87 1.64 11.30 -0.12
CA PRO A 87 1.52 9.93 0.39
C PRO A 87 2.73 9.49 1.24
N THR A 88 2.65 8.35 1.93
CA THR A 88 3.81 7.81 2.69
C THR A 88 5.08 7.70 1.85
N SER A 89 6.21 8.00 2.47
CA SER A 89 7.57 7.86 1.91
C SER A 89 7.90 6.41 1.51
N LEU A 90 8.77 6.21 0.50
CA LEU A 90 9.18 4.86 0.07
C LEU A 90 10.03 4.19 1.15
N SER A 91 11.02 4.93 1.66
CA SER A 91 11.81 4.59 2.85
C SER A 91 11.76 5.73 3.87
N TYR A 92 12.42 5.55 5.01
CA TYR A 92 12.49 6.59 6.05
C TYR A 92 13.03 7.91 5.48
N ASN A 93 12.32 9.01 5.75
CA ASN A 93 12.66 10.33 5.23
C ASN A 93 13.57 11.09 6.22
N HIS A 94 14.75 11.47 5.77
CA HIS A 94 15.76 12.21 6.53
C HIS A 94 15.68 13.74 6.33
N ALA A 95 14.68 14.26 5.62
CA ALA A 95 14.52 15.70 5.44
C ALA A 95 14.27 16.43 6.78
N SER A 96 15.11 17.43 7.09
CA SER A 96 15.09 18.14 8.39
C SER A 96 13.75 18.80 8.72
N SER A 97 13.02 19.28 7.71
CA SER A 97 11.72 19.96 7.89
C SER A 97 10.53 19.00 8.08
N GLU A 98 10.71 17.70 7.84
CA GLU A 98 9.63 16.70 7.83
C GLU A 98 9.84 15.60 8.89
N GLN A 99 10.69 15.85 9.91
CA GLN A 99 11.05 14.82 10.90
C GLN A 99 9.84 14.28 11.68
N ASP A 100 8.84 15.12 11.99
CA ASP A 100 7.63 14.67 12.68
C ASP A 100 6.78 13.77 11.79
N SER A 101 6.65 14.09 10.49
CA SER A 101 6.00 13.24 9.49
C SER A 101 6.77 11.93 9.33
N ALA A 102 8.10 11.99 9.24
CA ALA A 102 8.97 10.83 9.05
C ALA A 102 8.88 9.84 10.23
N LYS A 103 8.86 10.32 11.47
CA LYS A 103 8.67 9.48 12.67
C LYS A 103 7.30 8.80 12.68
N ARG A 104 6.24 9.50 12.24
CA ARG A 104 4.89 8.94 12.12
C ARG A 104 4.83 7.86 11.04
N GLU A 105 5.47 8.12 9.90
CA GLU A 105 5.50 7.23 8.73
C GLU A 105 6.46 6.05 8.87
N GLN A 106 7.43 6.09 9.78
CA GLN A 106 8.49 5.08 9.92
C GLN A 106 7.95 3.65 10.01
N ARG A 107 6.78 3.44 10.63
CA ARG A 107 6.18 2.11 10.70
C ARG A 107 5.62 1.67 9.36
N ASP A 108 5.20 2.59 8.50
CA ASP A 108 4.41 2.32 7.30
C ASP A 108 5.20 2.46 5.98
N VAL A 109 6.51 2.74 6.03
CA VAL A 109 7.38 2.70 4.84
C VAL A 109 7.55 1.26 4.31
N ALA A 110 7.71 1.12 3.00
CA ALA A 110 7.79 -0.18 2.33
C ALA A 110 9.22 -0.69 2.18
N TYR A 111 10.21 0.21 2.13
CA TYR A 111 11.60 -0.10 1.82
C TYR A 111 12.58 0.48 2.83
N ASP A 112 13.76 -0.14 2.87
CA ASP A 112 14.93 0.40 3.56
C ASP A 112 15.82 1.21 2.59
N GLN A 113 16.66 2.09 3.14
CA GLN A 113 17.61 2.89 2.34
C GLN A 113 18.47 2.02 1.41
N GLN A 114 18.99 0.90 1.93
CA GLN A 114 19.82 -0.03 1.16
C GLN A 114 19.05 -0.68 0.00
N GLN A 115 17.76 -0.97 0.20
CA GLN A 115 16.92 -1.53 -0.85
C GLN A 115 16.68 -0.52 -1.97
N ILE A 116 16.41 0.75 -1.63
CA ILE A 116 16.27 1.81 -2.64
C ILE A 116 17.57 1.99 -3.42
N GLU A 117 18.72 1.99 -2.74
CA GLU A 117 20.02 2.05 -3.39
C GLU A 117 20.26 0.87 -4.35
N SER A 118 19.98 -0.36 -3.93
CA SER A 118 20.18 -1.53 -4.77
C SER A 118 19.16 -1.64 -5.91
N MET A 119 17.96 -1.08 -5.76
CA MET A 119 17.05 -0.89 -6.89
C MET A 119 17.67 0.04 -7.94
N LEU A 120 18.21 1.17 -7.49
CA LEU A 120 18.78 2.20 -8.38
C LEU A 120 20.04 1.75 -9.12
N VAL A 121 20.94 1.05 -8.42
CA VAL A 121 22.19 0.58 -9.04
C VAL A 121 21.99 -0.72 -9.81
N GLY A 122 21.11 -1.60 -9.32
CA GLY A 122 20.93 -2.93 -9.86
C GLY A 122 19.81 -3.07 -10.90
N SER A 123 19.03 -2.02 -11.17
CA SER A 123 17.82 -2.07 -12.01
C SER A 123 16.85 -3.18 -11.59
N LYS A 124 16.71 -3.38 -10.27
CA LYS A 124 15.86 -4.41 -9.64
C LYS A 124 14.66 -3.77 -8.97
N ASN A 125 13.60 -4.53 -8.77
CA ASN A 125 12.43 -4.11 -8.00
C ASN A 125 12.10 -5.12 -6.90
N TYR A 126 12.37 -4.76 -5.64
CA TYR A 126 12.10 -5.60 -4.45
C TYR A 126 10.61 -5.71 -4.07
N THR A 127 9.72 -4.98 -4.75
CA THR A 127 8.27 -5.11 -4.56
C THR A 127 7.78 -6.47 -5.02
N PHE A 128 8.34 -7.00 -6.11
CA PHE A 128 7.87 -8.24 -6.69
C PHE A 128 8.58 -9.42 -6.03
N LYS A 129 7.86 -10.12 -5.17
CA LYS A 129 8.33 -11.32 -4.47
C LYS A 129 7.72 -12.56 -5.09
N GLU A 130 8.48 -13.64 -5.10
CA GLU A 130 8.00 -14.91 -5.60
C GLU A 130 6.86 -15.47 -4.74
N PRO A 131 5.85 -16.10 -5.35
CA PRO A 131 4.74 -16.70 -4.63
C PRO A 131 5.18 -17.90 -3.79
N VAL A 132 4.90 -17.84 -2.48
CA VAL A 132 5.17 -18.93 -1.54
C VAL A 132 3.87 -19.64 -1.20
N GLY A 133 3.85 -20.97 -1.37
CA GLY A 133 2.71 -21.83 -1.05
C GLY A 133 1.88 -22.26 -2.26
N LEU A 134 1.05 -23.29 -2.07
CA LEU A 134 0.29 -23.94 -3.14
C LEU A 134 -0.76 -23.01 -3.76
N VAL A 135 -1.57 -22.34 -2.92
CA VAL A 135 -2.63 -21.42 -3.38
C VAL A 135 -2.04 -20.25 -4.17
N ALA A 136 -0.95 -19.67 -3.69
CA ALA A 136 -0.24 -18.60 -4.37
C ALA A 136 0.30 -19.08 -5.73
N ARG A 137 0.98 -20.22 -5.78
CA ARG A 137 1.48 -20.77 -7.05
C ARG A 137 0.36 -21.04 -8.06
N MET A 138 -0.73 -21.66 -7.63
CA MET A 138 -1.90 -21.92 -8.49
C MET A 138 -2.49 -20.63 -9.05
N LEU A 139 -2.64 -19.60 -8.21
CA LEU A 139 -3.13 -18.29 -8.64
C LEU A 139 -2.20 -17.63 -9.66
N HIS A 140 -0.89 -17.73 -9.47
CA HIS A 140 0.11 -17.19 -10.40
C HIS A 140 0.24 -18.02 -11.69
N THR A 141 -0.12 -19.31 -11.68
CA THR A 141 -0.27 -20.10 -12.92
C THR A 141 -1.47 -19.63 -13.74
N LEU A 142 -2.59 -19.32 -13.09
CA LEU A 142 -3.80 -18.83 -13.77
C LEU A 142 -3.68 -17.36 -14.23
N PHE A 143 -3.02 -16.53 -13.42
CA PHE A 143 -2.82 -15.11 -13.71
C PHE A 143 -1.33 -14.73 -13.52
N PRO A 144 -0.46 -15.01 -14.51
CA PRO A 144 1.00 -14.77 -14.36
C PRO A 144 1.36 -13.33 -13.99
N LYS A 145 0.61 -12.35 -14.50
CA LYS A 145 0.85 -10.92 -14.22
C LYS A 145 0.41 -10.46 -12.82
N ILE A 146 -0.22 -11.32 -12.01
CA ILE A 146 -0.71 -10.93 -10.68
C ILE A 146 0.44 -10.55 -9.72
N THR A 147 1.63 -11.11 -9.92
CA THR A 147 2.85 -10.74 -9.18
C THR A 147 3.16 -9.24 -9.27
N PHE A 148 2.74 -8.60 -10.36
CA PHE A 148 3.01 -7.19 -10.66
C PHE A 148 1.89 -6.23 -10.20
N VAL A 149 0.91 -6.73 -9.45
CA VAL A 149 -0.19 -5.95 -8.88
C VAL A 149 0.15 -5.60 -7.43
N PRO A 150 -0.35 -4.49 -6.82
CA PRO A 150 -0.03 -4.19 -5.42
C PRO A 150 -0.46 -5.29 -4.44
N TYR A 151 0.31 -5.49 -3.35
CA TYR A 151 0.08 -6.57 -2.38
C TYR A 151 -1.35 -6.65 -1.82
N PRO A 152 -2.07 -5.55 -1.51
CA PRO A 152 -3.44 -5.64 -1.01
C PRO A 152 -4.39 -6.36 -1.98
N ILE A 153 -4.19 -6.21 -3.29
CA ILE A 153 -5.00 -6.88 -4.31
C ILE A 153 -4.53 -8.34 -4.49
N GLN A 154 -3.22 -8.62 -4.41
CA GLN A 154 -2.71 -10.00 -4.45
C GLN A 154 -3.26 -10.83 -3.28
N ASN A 155 -3.16 -10.31 -2.05
CA ASN A 155 -3.61 -10.98 -0.83
C ASN A 155 -5.12 -11.27 -0.86
N LEU A 156 -5.87 -10.37 -1.47
CA LEU A 156 -7.30 -10.51 -1.63
C LEU A 156 -7.68 -11.64 -2.59
N ALA A 157 -6.97 -11.75 -3.72
CA ALA A 157 -7.12 -12.87 -4.64
C ALA A 157 -6.69 -14.20 -3.98
N GLN A 158 -5.61 -14.20 -3.21
CA GLN A 158 -5.19 -15.39 -2.47
C GLN A 158 -6.19 -15.80 -1.38
N ARG A 159 -6.82 -14.85 -0.69
CA ARG A 159 -7.88 -15.12 0.29
C ARG A 159 -9.10 -15.76 -0.33
N ILE A 160 -9.58 -15.23 -1.44
CA ILE A 160 -10.80 -15.74 -2.07
C ILE A 160 -10.57 -17.12 -2.70
N VAL A 161 -9.41 -17.33 -3.34
CA VAL A 161 -9.02 -18.65 -3.85
C VAL A 161 -8.76 -19.62 -2.70
N GLY A 162 -8.13 -19.17 -1.61
CA GLY A 162 -7.93 -19.98 -0.41
C GLY A 162 -9.26 -20.44 0.21
N ALA A 163 -10.26 -19.57 0.30
CA ALA A 163 -11.61 -19.91 0.76
C ALA A 163 -12.29 -20.93 -0.15
N LEU A 164 -12.14 -20.77 -1.47
CA LEU A 164 -12.65 -21.72 -2.46
C LEU A 164 -11.99 -23.09 -2.33
N VAL A 165 -10.66 -23.14 -2.22
CA VAL A 165 -9.90 -24.40 -2.03
C VAL A 165 -10.30 -25.06 -0.72
N GLN A 166 -10.44 -24.31 0.38
CA GLN A 166 -10.92 -24.86 1.66
C GLN A 166 -12.35 -25.40 1.57
N THR A 167 -13.23 -24.75 0.80
CA THR A 167 -14.60 -25.22 0.56
C THR A 167 -14.59 -26.53 -0.24
N LEU A 168 -13.82 -26.61 -1.33
CA LEU A 168 -13.68 -27.84 -2.13
C LEU A 168 -13.14 -29.00 -1.30
N VAL A 169 -12.12 -28.74 -0.47
CA VAL A 169 -11.57 -29.73 0.46
C VAL A 169 -12.64 -30.21 1.45
N ALA A 170 -13.42 -29.29 2.04
CA ALA A 170 -14.47 -29.64 2.99
C ALA A 170 -15.59 -30.47 2.33
N LEU A 171 -15.99 -30.12 1.10
CA LEU A 171 -16.95 -30.88 0.31
C LEU A 171 -16.42 -32.28 -0.02
N PHE A 172 -15.14 -32.39 -0.39
CA PHE A 172 -14.51 -33.69 -0.65
C PHE A 172 -14.44 -34.55 0.61
N ALA A 173 -14.07 -33.95 1.75
CA ALA A 173 -14.05 -34.65 3.03
C ALA A 173 -15.45 -35.09 3.47
N PHE A 174 -16.48 -34.27 3.21
CA PHE A 174 -17.88 -34.63 3.42
C PHE A 174 -18.35 -35.72 2.46
N ALA A 175 -17.89 -35.74 1.21
CA ALA A 175 -18.20 -36.80 0.25
C ALA A 175 -17.64 -38.16 0.72
N ILE A 176 -16.39 -38.18 1.23
CA ILE A 176 -15.80 -39.39 1.84
C ILE A 176 -16.62 -39.81 3.06
N LEU A 177 -16.94 -38.86 3.94
CA LEU A 177 -17.76 -39.11 5.13
C LEU A 177 -19.10 -39.74 4.77
N SER A 178 -19.79 -39.17 3.77
CA SER A 178 -21.07 -39.64 3.27
C SER A 178 -20.99 -41.02 2.61
N PHE A 179 -19.89 -41.29 1.91
CA PHE A 179 -19.61 -42.61 1.33
C PHE A 179 -19.38 -43.67 2.43
N VAL A 180 -18.58 -43.35 3.45
CA VAL A 180 -18.27 -44.28 4.56
C VAL A 180 -19.52 -44.62 5.37
N THR A 181 -20.43 -43.67 5.58
CA THR A 181 -21.70 -43.91 6.28
C THR A 181 -22.72 -44.64 5.40
N SER A 182 -22.82 -44.34 4.11
CA SER A 182 -23.78 -44.98 3.20
C SER A 182 -23.43 -46.44 2.87
N VAL A 183 -22.14 -46.77 2.78
CA VAL A 183 -21.66 -48.15 2.57
C VAL A 183 -21.80 -49.01 3.84
N GLY A 184 -22.16 -48.41 4.99
CA GLY A 184 -22.29 -49.12 6.25
C GLY A 184 -20.96 -49.45 6.93
N LEU A 185 -19.82 -48.96 6.41
CA LEU A 185 -18.50 -49.16 7.00
C LEU A 185 -18.39 -48.61 8.43
N ALA A 186 -19.15 -47.55 8.72
CA ALA A 186 -19.27 -46.95 10.04
C ALA A 186 -20.40 -47.53 10.90
N GLY A 187 -21.17 -48.53 10.43
CA GLY A 187 -22.33 -49.12 11.11
C GLY A 187 -23.66 -48.39 10.88
N ASP A 188 -24.78 -49.11 10.96
CA ASP A 188 -26.13 -48.61 10.63
C ASP A 188 -26.57 -47.40 11.46
N LYS A 189 -26.03 -47.28 12.68
CA LYS A 189 -26.34 -46.18 13.60
C LYS A 189 -25.62 -44.88 13.21
N ALA A 190 -24.54 -44.93 12.42
CA ALA A 190 -23.82 -43.74 11.98
C ALA A 190 -24.60 -42.90 10.96
N THR A 191 -25.47 -43.54 10.17
CA THR A 191 -26.34 -42.88 9.19
C THR A 191 -27.32 -41.87 9.81
N ILE A 192 -27.75 -42.12 11.05
CA ILE A 192 -28.64 -41.23 11.82
C ILE A 192 -28.01 -39.84 12.00
N LEU A 193 -26.68 -39.76 12.04
CA LEU A 193 -25.95 -38.50 12.24
C LEU A 193 -25.72 -37.69 10.96
N MET A 194 -26.14 -38.16 9.79
CA MET A 194 -25.88 -37.47 8.52
C MET A 194 -26.37 -36.01 8.51
N PRO A 195 -27.56 -35.66 9.02
CA PRO A 195 -28.00 -34.27 9.10
C PRO A 195 -27.10 -33.39 9.98
N PHE A 196 -26.56 -33.95 11.07
CA PHE A 196 -25.62 -33.25 11.95
C PHE A 196 -24.27 -33.00 11.28
N PHE A 197 -23.76 -33.98 10.53
CA PHE A 197 -22.55 -33.80 9.72
C PHE A 197 -22.75 -32.74 8.62
N ALA A 198 -23.91 -32.74 7.96
CA ALA A 198 -24.24 -31.73 6.95
C ALA A 198 -24.35 -30.32 7.57
N PHE A 199 -24.95 -30.19 8.75
CA PHE A 199 -25.00 -28.93 9.50
C PHE A 199 -23.61 -28.47 9.93
N THR A 200 -22.75 -29.38 10.38
CA THR A 200 -21.36 -29.09 10.73
C THR A 200 -20.57 -28.58 9.52
N LEU A 201 -20.76 -29.20 8.35
CA LEU A 201 -20.20 -28.74 7.09
C LEU A 201 -20.70 -27.32 6.75
N LEU A 202 -22.01 -27.08 6.85
CA LEU A 202 -22.61 -25.77 6.60
C LEU A 202 -21.97 -24.68 7.49
N CYS A 203 -21.88 -24.93 8.80
CA CYS A 203 -21.23 -24.01 9.73
C CYS A 203 -19.75 -23.81 9.39
N TYR A 204 -19.01 -24.87 9.08
CA TYR A 204 -17.59 -24.79 8.71
C TYR A 204 -17.39 -23.91 7.46
N VAL A 205 -18.14 -24.18 6.39
CA VAL A 205 -18.05 -23.43 5.14
C VAL A 205 -18.47 -21.98 5.36
N ALA A 206 -19.55 -21.71 6.09
CA ALA A 206 -19.96 -20.35 6.44
C ALA A 206 -18.85 -19.59 7.20
N LEU A 207 -18.15 -20.25 8.14
CA LEU A 207 -17.02 -19.67 8.87
C LEU A 207 -15.80 -19.41 7.99
N VAL A 208 -15.51 -20.28 7.02
CA VAL A 208 -14.44 -20.06 6.02
C VAL A 208 -14.70 -18.77 5.25
N TRP A 209 -15.91 -18.60 4.71
CA TRP A 209 -16.29 -17.41 3.95
C TRP A 209 -16.38 -16.15 4.83
N PHE A 210 -16.84 -16.28 6.08
CA PHE A 210 -16.82 -15.18 7.06
C PHE A 210 -15.39 -14.70 7.36
N LYS A 211 -14.44 -15.63 7.52
CA LYS A 211 -13.02 -15.29 7.73
C LYS A 211 -12.39 -14.66 6.49
N ALA A 212 -12.74 -15.14 5.29
CA ALA A 212 -12.27 -14.58 4.03
C ALA A 212 -12.74 -13.12 3.82
N GLY A 213 -13.95 -12.79 4.30
CA GLY A 213 -14.52 -11.44 4.25
C GLY A 213 -14.00 -10.45 5.29
N ARG A 214 -12.90 -10.74 6.00
CA ARG A 214 -12.28 -9.79 6.95
C ARG A 214 -11.61 -8.63 6.20
N PRO A 215 -11.69 -7.38 6.72
CA PRO A 215 -11.02 -6.24 6.10
C PRO A 215 -9.50 -6.45 6.05
N LEU A 216 -8.86 -5.86 5.04
CA LEU A 216 -7.40 -5.89 4.91
C LEU A 216 -6.77 -5.00 5.98
N ASN A 217 -6.04 -5.62 6.90
CA ASN A 217 -5.18 -4.92 7.86
C ASN A 217 -4.02 -4.23 7.15
N ARG A 218 -3.54 -3.11 7.71
CA ARG A 218 -2.40 -2.35 7.16
C ARG A 218 -1.12 -3.17 7.06
N SER A 219 -0.92 -4.13 7.96
CA SER A 219 0.21 -5.06 7.96
C SER A 219 0.23 -5.97 6.72
N LEU A 220 -0.95 -6.30 6.16
CA LEU A 220 -1.06 -7.07 4.92
C LEU A 220 -0.70 -6.26 3.68
N GLY A 221 -0.49 -4.94 3.83
CA GLY A 221 0.10 -4.13 2.78
C GLY A 221 1.61 -4.34 2.61
N ARG A 222 2.29 -5.09 3.49
CA ARG A 222 3.76 -5.24 3.47
C ARG A 222 4.27 -6.53 2.83
N GLY A 223 3.40 -7.51 2.60
CA GLY A 223 3.82 -8.81 2.07
C GLY A 223 2.65 -9.74 1.78
N ILE A 224 2.99 -10.93 1.27
CA ILE A 224 2.06 -11.93 0.77
C ILE A 224 1.60 -12.85 1.92
N GLU A 225 0.29 -13.11 2.02
CA GLU A 225 -0.28 -14.03 3.02
C GLU A 225 -0.04 -15.49 2.60
N THR A 226 0.47 -16.32 3.52
CA THR A 226 0.69 -17.76 3.24
C THR A 226 -0.44 -18.61 3.78
N VAL A 227 -1.03 -19.43 2.92
CA VAL A 227 -2.05 -20.43 3.31
C VAL A 227 -1.33 -21.75 3.57
N SER A 228 -1.28 -22.19 4.83
CA SER A 228 -0.60 -23.44 5.23
C SER A 228 -1.38 -24.68 4.82
N ALA A 229 -0.69 -25.64 4.18
CA ALA A 229 -1.24 -26.93 3.74
C ALA A 229 -1.45 -27.94 4.89
N PHE A 230 -0.85 -27.70 6.06
CA PHE A 230 -0.89 -28.64 7.20
C PHE A 230 -2.31 -28.86 7.76
N GLY A 231 -3.22 -27.91 7.54
CA GLY A 231 -4.63 -28.06 7.93
C GLY A 231 -5.38 -29.16 7.18
N PHE A 232 -4.96 -29.50 5.95
CA PHE A 232 -5.64 -30.48 5.09
C PHE A 232 -5.54 -31.91 5.65
N VAL A 233 -4.33 -32.35 5.98
CA VAL A 233 -4.07 -33.71 6.48
C VAL A 233 -4.83 -33.97 7.77
N LYS A 234 -4.86 -32.98 8.67
CA LYS A 234 -5.61 -33.05 9.92
C LYS A 234 -7.12 -33.17 9.68
N MET A 235 -7.67 -32.45 8.70
CA MET A 235 -9.09 -32.51 8.39
C MET A 235 -9.50 -33.87 7.81
N VAL A 236 -8.74 -34.41 6.86
CA VAL A 236 -9.02 -35.73 6.27
C VAL A 236 -8.96 -36.83 7.32
N ALA A 237 -7.93 -36.82 8.18
CA ALA A 237 -7.80 -37.78 9.27
C ALA A 237 -9.00 -37.73 10.24
N VAL A 238 -9.49 -36.53 10.56
CA VAL A 238 -10.68 -36.34 11.42
C VAL A 238 -11.94 -36.86 10.74
N CYS A 239 -12.16 -36.57 9.46
CA CYS A 239 -13.38 -37.01 8.74
C CYS A 239 -13.50 -38.53 8.60
N VAL A 240 -12.39 -39.27 8.56
CA VAL A 240 -12.39 -40.74 8.52
C VAL A 240 -12.56 -41.34 9.92
N SER A 241 -11.96 -40.73 10.95
CA SER A 241 -11.94 -41.30 12.31
C SER A 241 -13.20 -40.98 13.13
N VAL A 242 -13.77 -39.78 12.98
CA VAL A 242 -14.94 -39.33 13.76
C VAL A 242 -16.17 -40.24 13.59
N PRO A 243 -16.58 -40.68 12.38
CA PRO A 243 -17.80 -41.49 12.21
C PRO A 243 -17.69 -42.83 12.91
N VAL A 244 -16.50 -43.45 12.85
CA VAL A 244 -16.19 -44.72 13.49
C VAL A 244 -16.22 -44.58 15.02
N LEU A 245 -15.58 -43.53 15.54
CA LEU A 245 -15.60 -43.21 16.98
C LEU A 245 -17.02 -42.92 17.49
N VAL A 246 -17.80 -42.14 16.73
CA VAL A 246 -19.16 -41.79 17.11
C VAL A 246 -20.07 -43.01 17.08
N ASN A 247 -19.96 -43.89 16.08
CA ASN A 247 -20.70 -45.15 16.07
C ASN A 247 -20.35 -46.03 17.30
N MET A 248 -19.07 -46.11 17.68
CA MET A 248 -18.64 -46.86 18.86
C MET A 248 -19.22 -46.26 20.16
N LEU A 249 -19.27 -44.93 20.27
CA LEU A 249 -19.86 -44.22 21.40
C LEU A 249 -21.38 -44.39 21.46
N LEU A 250 -22.08 -44.19 20.34
CA LEU A 250 -23.54 -44.36 20.26
C LEU A 250 -23.93 -45.82 20.48
N GLY A 251 -23.12 -46.77 20.01
CA GLY A 251 -23.30 -48.20 20.30
C GLY A 251 -23.28 -48.49 21.81
N LYS A 252 -22.44 -47.81 22.59
CA LYS A 252 -22.41 -47.92 24.05
C LYS A 252 -23.51 -47.14 24.76
N LEU A 253 -23.86 -45.96 24.26
CA LEU A 253 -24.88 -45.07 24.86
C LEU A 253 -26.29 -45.63 24.68
N PHE A 254 -26.60 -46.18 23.50
CA PHE A 254 -27.90 -46.78 23.20
C PHE A 254 -28.03 -48.24 23.66
N ALA A 255 -26.98 -48.86 24.16
CA ALA A 255 -27.06 -50.18 24.78
C ALA A 255 -27.78 -50.17 26.14
N TYR A 256 -27.98 -48.99 26.76
CA TYR A 256 -28.42 -48.93 28.15
C TYR A 256 -29.92 -48.71 28.36
N GLU A 257 -30.72 -48.11 27.45
CA GLU A 257 -32.17 -47.93 27.75
C GLU A 257 -33.13 -47.58 26.58
N LEU A 258 -32.67 -47.47 25.32
CA LEU A 258 -33.50 -46.94 24.21
C LEU A 258 -33.62 -47.87 22.98
N GLY A 259 -33.44 -49.18 23.15
CA GLY A 259 -33.41 -50.15 22.05
C GLY A 259 -34.71 -50.22 21.22
N GLN A 260 -35.88 -49.95 21.81
CA GLN A 260 -37.18 -49.96 21.11
C GLN A 260 -37.46 -48.73 20.24
N TYR A 261 -36.67 -47.66 20.35
CA TYR A 261 -36.95 -46.37 19.70
C TYR A 261 -35.97 -46.05 18.55
N GLN A 262 -34.95 -46.89 18.33
CA GLN A 262 -33.90 -46.63 17.33
C GLN A 262 -34.39 -46.76 15.90
N ASP A 263 -35.19 -47.78 15.58
CA ASP A 263 -35.57 -48.07 14.20
C ASP A 263 -36.54 -47.03 13.63
N VAL A 264 -37.44 -46.49 14.46
CA VAL A 264 -38.40 -45.45 14.06
C VAL A 264 -37.71 -44.10 13.85
N ILE A 265 -36.83 -43.68 14.77
CA ILE A 265 -36.05 -42.44 14.63
C ILE A 265 -35.07 -42.55 13.44
N ALA A 266 -34.46 -43.72 13.23
CA ALA A 266 -33.54 -43.96 12.12
C ALA A 266 -34.26 -44.01 10.76
N ALA A 267 -35.43 -44.63 10.66
CA ALA A 267 -36.23 -44.67 9.43
C ALA A 267 -36.67 -43.26 9.02
N GLN A 268 -37.10 -42.44 9.98
CA GLN A 268 -37.58 -41.09 9.72
C GLN A 268 -36.46 -40.11 9.32
N LEU A 269 -35.30 -40.17 9.99
CA LEU A 269 -34.12 -39.38 9.60
C LEU A 269 -33.53 -39.80 8.24
N ARG A 270 -33.87 -41.00 7.76
CA ARG A 270 -33.52 -41.50 6.42
C ARG A 270 -34.58 -41.18 5.36
N GLY A 271 -35.73 -40.61 5.74
CA GLY A 271 -36.83 -40.28 4.83
C GLY A 271 -37.60 -41.50 4.29
N LEU A 272 -37.67 -42.60 5.05
CA LEU A 272 -38.46 -43.79 4.71
C LEU A 272 -39.86 -43.68 5.33
N GLU A 273 -40.92 -44.00 4.58
CA GLU A 273 -42.29 -44.08 5.08
C GLU A 273 -42.42 -45.22 6.11
N ILE A 274 -43.00 -44.91 7.27
CA ILE A 274 -43.14 -45.84 8.39
C ILE A 274 -44.58 -46.39 8.39
N GLU A 275 -44.77 -47.66 8.00
CA GLU A 275 -46.07 -48.37 8.00
C GLU A 275 -46.46 -48.97 9.37
N ALA A 276 -45.70 -48.73 10.44
CA ALA A 276 -45.93 -49.35 11.74
C ALA A 276 -47.06 -48.65 12.54
N GLU A 277 -47.95 -49.42 13.18
CA GLU A 277 -48.89 -48.95 14.21
C GLU A 277 -48.10 -48.35 15.38
N LEU A 278 -47.87 -47.03 15.32
CA LEU A 278 -47.25 -46.25 16.38
C LEU A 278 -48.30 -45.89 17.44
N SER A 279 -47.91 -45.91 18.73
CA SER A 279 -48.76 -45.35 19.80
C SER A 279 -49.01 -43.85 19.57
N GLU A 280 -50.12 -43.32 20.11
CA GLU A 280 -50.51 -41.90 19.92
C GLU A 280 -49.41 -40.89 20.31
N GLY A 281 -48.62 -41.18 21.36
CA GLY A 281 -47.48 -40.33 21.73
C GLY A 281 -46.32 -40.38 20.71
N MET A 282 -46.23 -41.46 19.93
CA MET A 282 -45.17 -41.69 18.96
C MET A 282 -45.56 -41.12 17.58
N THR A 283 -46.83 -41.14 17.19
CA THR A 283 -47.32 -40.44 15.98
C THR A 283 -47.10 -38.94 16.06
N TRP A 284 -47.34 -38.33 17.23
CA TRP A 284 -47.00 -36.92 17.47
C TRP A 284 -45.50 -36.65 17.34
N ALA A 285 -44.63 -37.44 18.00
CA ALA A 285 -43.18 -37.23 17.95
C ALA A 285 -42.59 -37.39 16.53
N THR A 286 -43.14 -38.32 15.76
CA THR A 286 -42.73 -38.58 14.37
C THR A 286 -43.21 -37.47 13.43
N GLN A 287 -44.47 -37.01 13.56
CA GLN A 287 -44.96 -35.84 12.81
C GLN A 287 -44.13 -34.58 13.09
N MET A 288 -43.72 -34.35 14.34
CA MET A 288 -42.86 -33.21 14.70
C MET A 288 -41.46 -33.31 14.09
N LEU A 289 -40.90 -34.52 14.02
CA LEU A 289 -39.60 -34.76 13.40
C LEU A 289 -39.67 -34.59 11.87
N ASP A 290 -40.78 -35.00 11.25
CA ASP A 290 -41.02 -34.82 9.82
C ASP A 290 -41.22 -33.34 9.45
N LEU A 291 -42.00 -32.60 10.24
CA LEU A 291 -42.12 -31.14 10.13
C LEU A 291 -40.75 -30.45 10.23
N ALA A 292 -39.91 -30.86 11.19
CA ALA A 292 -38.56 -30.33 11.35
C ALA A 292 -37.65 -30.62 10.14
N TYR A 293 -37.70 -31.85 9.64
CA TYR A 293 -36.89 -32.31 8.51
C TYR A 293 -37.30 -31.61 7.20
N ASN A 294 -38.60 -31.48 6.95
CA ASN A 294 -39.13 -30.85 5.74
C ASN A 294 -39.03 -29.31 5.77
N SER A 295 -39.01 -28.70 6.96
CA SER A 295 -38.92 -27.24 7.11
C SER A 295 -37.50 -26.68 6.99
N TYR A 296 -36.45 -27.48 7.24
CA TYR A 296 -35.06 -27.02 7.23
C TYR A 296 -34.14 -27.92 6.40
N SER A 297 -33.70 -27.43 5.24
CA SER A 297 -32.80 -28.15 4.35
C SER A 297 -31.38 -27.57 4.36
N ASN A 298 -30.41 -28.36 4.84
CA ASN A 298 -28.99 -28.03 4.77
C ASN A 298 -28.47 -27.91 3.33
N SER A 299 -29.01 -28.69 2.39
CA SER A 299 -28.57 -28.71 1.00
C SER A 299 -28.90 -27.39 0.28
N THR A 300 -30.06 -26.80 0.56
CA THR A 300 -30.46 -25.49 0.04
C THR A 300 -29.46 -24.41 0.44
N TRP A 301 -29.04 -24.38 1.71
CA TRP A 301 -28.08 -23.38 2.21
C TRP A 301 -26.67 -23.58 1.67
N LEU A 302 -26.21 -24.83 1.57
CA LEU A 302 -24.95 -25.16 0.90
C LEU A 302 -24.97 -24.75 -0.58
N GLY A 303 -26.08 -24.97 -1.28
CA GLY A 303 -26.30 -24.52 -2.65
C GLY A 303 -26.26 -22.99 -2.78
N LEU A 304 -26.90 -22.27 -1.86
CA LEU A 304 -26.87 -20.80 -1.82
C LEU A 304 -25.44 -20.28 -1.61
N ILE A 305 -24.69 -20.85 -0.66
CA ILE A 305 -23.29 -20.52 -0.43
C ILE A 305 -22.45 -20.81 -1.67
N PHE A 306 -22.69 -21.92 -2.37
CA PHE A 306 -21.99 -22.25 -3.61
C PHE A 306 -22.24 -21.17 -4.67
N VAL A 307 -23.50 -20.78 -4.93
CA VAL A 307 -23.84 -19.73 -5.90
C VAL A 307 -23.15 -18.41 -5.54
N PHE A 308 -23.25 -17.96 -4.29
CA PHE A 308 -22.60 -16.71 -3.87
C PHE A 308 -21.07 -16.79 -3.90
N SER A 309 -20.49 -17.98 -3.64
CA SER A 309 -19.05 -18.19 -3.76
C SER A 309 -18.58 -18.03 -5.21
N VAL A 310 -19.29 -18.61 -6.17
CA VAL A 310 -18.96 -18.52 -7.60
C VAL A 310 -19.08 -17.08 -8.08
N ILE A 311 -20.17 -16.39 -7.76
CA ILE A 311 -20.38 -14.98 -8.13
C ILE A 311 -19.29 -14.10 -7.52
N SER A 312 -18.97 -14.31 -6.24
CA SER A 312 -17.95 -13.51 -5.54
C SER A 312 -16.56 -13.73 -6.13
N CYS A 313 -16.20 -14.98 -6.42
CA CYS A 313 -14.96 -15.33 -7.11
C CYS A 313 -14.90 -14.68 -8.50
N ALA A 314 -15.96 -14.78 -9.30
CA ALA A 314 -16.00 -14.22 -10.65
C ALA A 314 -15.77 -12.70 -10.65
N LEU A 315 -16.45 -11.97 -9.76
CA LEU A 315 -16.31 -10.51 -9.66
C LEU A 315 -14.92 -10.08 -9.18
N VAL A 316 -14.43 -10.70 -8.11
CA VAL A 316 -13.18 -10.31 -7.46
C VAL A 316 -11.95 -10.73 -8.28
N LEU A 317 -11.94 -11.97 -8.79
CA LEU A 317 -10.86 -12.45 -9.66
C LEU A 317 -10.91 -11.74 -11.01
N GLY A 318 -12.10 -11.42 -11.53
CA GLY A 318 -12.25 -10.58 -12.71
C GLY A 318 -11.61 -9.21 -12.52
N LEU A 319 -11.86 -8.52 -11.39
CA LEU A 319 -11.25 -7.22 -11.09
C LEU A 319 -9.74 -7.32 -10.98
N THR A 320 -9.27 -8.38 -10.33
CA THR A 320 -7.84 -8.67 -10.19
C THR A 320 -7.19 -8.91 -11.55
N ALA A 321 -7.83 -9.68 -12.42
CA ALA A 321 -7.33 -10.00 -13.76
C ALA A 321 -7.24 -8.76 -14.64
N LEU A 322 -8.27 -7.90 -14.64
CA LEU A 322 -8.25 -6.63 -15.37
C LEU A 322 -7.13 -5.70 -14.85
N ARG A 323 -6.97 -5.63 -13.52
CA ARG A 323 -5.89 -4.83 -12.93
C ARG A 323 -4.51 -5.39 -13.25
N ALA A 324 -4.35 -6.72 -13.30
CA ALA A 324 -3.12 -7.39 -13.69
C ALA A 324 -2.79 -7.21 -15.18
N LYS A 325 -3.79 -7.13 -16.05
CA LYS A 325 -3.61 -6.85 -17.48
C LYS A 325 -2.96 -5.48 -17.72
N GLN A 326 -3.30 -4.50 -16.89
CA GLN A 326 -2.73 -3.15 -16.91
C GLN A 326 -1.31 -3.06 -16.30
N ALA A 327 -0.83 -4.11 -15.62
CA ALA A 327 0.49 -4.11 -15.02
C ALA A 327 1.58 -4.24 -16.10
N ASN A 328 2.48 -3.24 -16.16
CA ASN A 328 3.65 -3.23 -17.02
C ASN A 328 4.92 -3.01 -16.18
N PRO A 329 5.52 -4.06 -15.62
CA PRO A 329 6.62 -3.95 -14.67
C PRO A 329 7.94 -3.62 -15.38
N THR A 330 8.18 -2.36 -15.69
CA THR A 330 9.50 -1.89 -16.17
C THR A 330 10.41 -1.62 -14.98
N THR A 331 11.69 -1.95 -15.11
CA THR A 331 12.73 -1.67 -14.11
C THR A 331 13.90 -0.92 -14.74
N GLU A 332 13.58 0.08 -15.55
CA GLU A 332 14.56 0.86 -16.31
C GLU A 332 15.08 2.03 -15.48
N ILE A 333 16.39 2.27 -15.61
CA ILE A 333 17.11 3.30 -14.88
C ILE A 333 18.14 3.90 -15.83
N THR A 334 18.20 5.22 -15.84
CA THR A 334 19.26 5.93 -16.53
C THR A 334 20.47 5.99 -15.61
N ASP A 335 21.54 5.28 -15.96
CA ASP A 335 22.86 5.41 -15.33
C ASP A 335 23.72 6.33 -16.19
N LYS A 336 23.74 7.62 -15.84
CA LYS A 336 24.52 8.62 -16.55
C LYS A 336 25.87 8.78 -15.87
N LEU A 337 26.94 8.61 -16.65
CA LEU A 337 28.32 8.87 -16.25
C LEU A 337 28.88 10.04 -17.09
N PRO A 338 28.65 11.30 -16.68
CA PRO A 338 29.24 12.44 -17.35
C PRO A 338 30.77 12.38 -17.35
N ARG A 339 31.39 13.09 -18.30
CA ARG A 339 32.85 13.19 -18.37
C ARG A 339 33.41 13.83 -17.11
N THR A 340 34.61 13.40 -16.74
CA THR A 340 35.39 14.04 -15.68
C THR A 340 35.60 15.51 -16.02
N SER A 341 35.35 16.38 -15.04
CA SER A 341 35.46 17.83 -15.20
C SER A 341 36.22 18.43 -14.04
N GLU A 342 36.99 19.48 -14.32
CA GLU A 342 37.67 20.26 -13.29
C GLU A 342 36.82 21.48 -12.95
N VAL A 343 36.60 21.68 -11.66
CA VAL A 343 35.67 22.69 -11.16
C VAL A 343 36.29 23.42 -9.98
N GLY A 344 36.22 24.75 -10.00
CA GLY A 344 36.71 25.63 -8.95
C GLY A 344 35.79 25.70 -7.73
N ALA A 345 35.55 24.57 -7.06
CA ALA A 345 34.70 24.50 -5.87
C ALA A 345 35.19 23.45 -4.88
N ARG A 346 34.88 23.64 -3.60
CA ARG A 346 35.17 22.64 -2.56
C ARG A 346 34.22 21.44 -2.71
N PRO A 347 34.67 20.23 -2.32
CA PRO A 347 33.84 19.02 -2.38
C PRO A 347 32.44 19.20 -1.77
N MET A 348 32.35 19.79 -0.58
CA MET A 348 31.07 19.97 0.11
C MET A 348 30.13 20.95 -0.61
N ASP A 349 30.68 21.99 -1.24
CA ASP A 349 29.90 22.97 -1.98
C ASP A 349 29.20 22.32 -3.18
N ILE A 350 29.85 21.36 -3.86
CA ILE A 350 29.23 20.61 -4.98
C ILE A 350 27.96 19.87 -4.53
N PHE A 351 27.99 19.20 -3.38
CA PHE A 351 26.83 18.47 -2.87
C PHE A 351 25.71 19.40 -2.34
N ASN A 352 26.11 20.52 -1.73
CA ASN A 352 25.17 21.55 -1.29
C ASN A 352 24.48 22.22 -2.49
N GLU A 353 25.22 22.49 -3.57
CA GLU A 353 24.67 23.03 -4.82
C GLU A 353 23.68 22.05 -5.46
N PHE A 354 24.04 20.77 -5.53
CA PHE A 354 23.12 19.75 -6.03
C PHE A 354 21.82 19.71 -5.20
N THR A 355 21.94 19.79 -3.87
CA THR A 355 20.76 19.75 -2.99
C THR A 355 19.92 21.01 -3.13
N HIS A 356 20.53 22.19 -2.99
CA HIS A 356 19.82 23.47 -2.85
C HIS A 356 19.48 24.14 -4.18
N GLN A 357 20.35 24.09 -5.20
CA GLN A 357 20.09 24.73 -6.48
C GLN A 357 19.43 23.79 -7.49
N VAL A 358 19.77 22.50 -7.47
CA VAL A 358 19.22 21.54 -8.44
C VAL A 358 17.95 20.90 -7.88
N MET A 359 18.01 20.23 -6.73
CA MET A 359 16.86 19.48 -6.23
C MET A 359 15.74 20.37 -5.67
N GLU A 360 16.03 21.47 -4.96
CA GLU A 360 14.96 22.32 -4.39
C GLU A 360 14.10 23.03 -5.43
N ARG A 361 14.64 23.35 -6.61
CA ARG A 361 13.86 23.94 -7.72
C ARG A 361 12.75 23.01 -8.19
N ARG A 362 12.90 21.71 -7.98
CA ARG A 362 11.94 20.67 -8.37
C ARG A 362 10.91 20.36 -7.28
N ARG A 363 10.82 21.18 -6.22
CA ARG A 363 9.79 21.06 -5.18
C ARG A 363 8.39 21.27 -5.75
N TYR A 364 7.55 20.25 -5.66
CA TYR A 364 6.14 20.37 -6.02
C TYR A 364 5.34 21.05 -4.91
N LYS A 365 4.52 22.05 -5.26
CA LYS A 365 3.67 22.82 -4.32
C LYS A 365 4.42 23.39 -3.10
N LYS A 366 5.70 23.75 -3.28
CA LYS A 366 6.60 24.26 -2.21
C LYS A 366 6.83 23.28 -1.06
N VAL A 367 6.49 22.00 -1.23
CA VAL A 367 6.76 20.95 -0.25
C VAL A 367 8.18 20.42 -0.49
N PRO A 368 9.02 20.24 0.56
CA PRO A 368 10.39 19.76 0.43
C PRO A 368 10.45 18.35 -0.17
N ASN A 369 11.48 18.05 -0.96
CA ASN A 369 11.69 16.70 -1.50
C ASN A 369 12.02 15.69 -0.38
N ARG A 370 11.81 14.40 -0.67
CA ARG A 370 12.07 13.33 0.29
C ARG A 370 13.53 12.93 0.19
N VAL A 371 14.20 12.77 1.33
CA VAL A 371 15.63 12.42 1.40
C VAL A 371 15.74 11.03 1.99
N TYR A 372 16.18 10.06 1.20
CA TYR A 372 16.30 8.66 1.62
C TYR A 372 17.69 8.29 2.09
N LYS A 373 18.70 8.90 1.48
CA LYS A 373 20.08 8.82 1.93
C LYS A 373 20.56 10.26 2.14
N PRO A 374 20.75 10.69 3.40
CA PRO A 374 21.28 12.03 3.65
C PRO A 374 22.70 12.11 3.09
N LEU A 375 23.16 13.34 2.83
CA LEU A 375 24.48 13.59 2.29
C LEU A 375 25.57 12.99 3.20
N SER A 376 26.30 12.00 2.69
CA SER A 376 27.47 11.41 3.34
C SER A 376 28.72 11.72 2.52
N ALA A 377 29.29 12.91 2.71
CA ALA A 377 30.56 13.28 2.09
C ALA A 377 31.74 12.87 3.00
N ARG A 378 32.76 12.23 2.43
CA ARG A 378 34.02 11.89 3.08
C ARG A 378 35.14 12.50 2.27
N GLN A 379 36.10 13.12 2.94
CA GLN A 379 37.33 13.62 2.34
C GLN A 379 38.51 13.01 3.07
N ASN A 380 39.44 12.44 2.31
CA ASN A 380 40.69 11.91 2.84
C ASN A 380 41.70 13.08 2.95
N PRO A 381 42.19 13.40 4.16
CA PRO A 381 43.08 14.52 4.38
C PRO A 381 44.45 14.35 3.73
N ASN A 382 44.88 13.10 3.45
CA ASN A 382 46.25 12.82 3.00
C ASN A 382 46.43 12.98 1.48
N ASN A 383 45.42 12.60 0.69
CA ASN A 383 45.49 12.59 -0.77
C ASN A 383 44.49 13.54 -1.43
N GLY A 384 43.65 14.22 -0.65
CA GLY A 384 42.61 15.10 -1.15
C GLY A 384 41.48 14.37 -1.89
N GLU A 385 41.42 13.03 -1.84
CA GLU A 385 40.30 12.28 -2.43
C GLU A 385 39.02 12.54 -1.65
N PHE A 386 37.92 12.71 -2.35
CA PHE A 386 36.60 12.80 -1.75
C PHE A 386 35.60 11.88 -2.44
N ASP A 387 34.64 11.40 -1.66
CA ASP A 387 33.51 10.59 -2.11
C ASP A 387 32.27 11.06 -1.38
N GLY A 388 31.17 11.24 -2.10
CA GLY A 388 29.90 11.57 -1.49
C GLY A 388 28.73 11.09 -2.31
N GLU A 389 27.65 10.81 -1.60
CA GLU A 389 26.47 10.19 -2.16
C GLU A 389 25.20 10.66 -1.44
N LEU A 390 24.10 10.80 -2.18
CA LEU A 390 22.80 11.18 -1.66
C LEU A 390 21.67 10.62 -2.54
N ILE A 391 20.56 10.24 -1.92
CA ILE A 391 19.36 9.74 -2.62
C ILE A 391 18.19 10.65 -2.25
N GLN A 392 17.57 11.24 -3.25
CA GLN A 392 16.41 12.11 -3.09
C GLN A 392 15.29 11.74 -4.07
N GLU A 393 14.05 11.94 -3.65
CA GLU A 393 12.86 11.79 -4.47
C GLU A 393 12.12 13.12 -4.55
N THR A 394 11.72 13.52 -5.76
CA THR A 394 10.82 14.65 -5.94
C THR A 394 9.45 14.36 -5.32
N GLN A 395 8.72 15.39 -4.90
CA GLN A 395 7.43 15.17 -4.24
C GLN A 395 6.43 14.46 -5.17
N PRO A 396 5.79 13.36 -4.73
CA PRO A 396 4.95 12.54 -5.59
C PRO A 396 3.71 13.28 -6.08
N LYS A 397 3.45 13.17 -7.38
CA LYS A 397 2.28 13.75 -8.05
C LYS A 397 1.28 12.66 -8.36
N THR A 398 -0.01 12.94 -8.18
CA THR A 398 -1.07 11.96 -8.44
C THR A 398 -1.20 11.70 -9.94
N VAL A 399 -1.25 10.43 -10.32
CA VAL A 399 -1.53 10.01 -11.70
C VAL A 399 -3.04 9.80 -11.85
N GLU A 400 -3.63 10.39 -12.89
CA GLU A 400 -5.04 10.14 -13.19
C GLU A 400 -5.23 8.68 -13.63
N LYS A 401 -6.12 7.97 -12.92
CA LYS A 401 -6.41 6.58 -13.20
C LYS A 401 -7.24 6.47 -14.48
N ASN A 402 -6.62 6.10 -15.60
CA ASN A 402 -7.33 5.82 -16.84
C ASN A 402 -7.93 4.40 -16.78
N ASP A 403 -9.01 4.26 -16.01
CA ASP A 403 -9.68 2.98 -15.83
C ASP A 403 -10.38 2.51 -17.11
N GLU A 404 -10.06 1.30 -17.57
CA GLU A 404 -10.87 0.63 -18.60
C GLU A 404 -12.35 0.61 -18.17
N PRO A 405 -13.29 0.85 -19.12
CA PRO A 405 -14.71 0.99 -18.81
C PRO A 405 -15.29 -0.27 -18.16
N VAL A 406 -14.76 -1.46 -18.51
CA VAL A 406 -15.17 -2.75 -17.94
C VAL A 406 -14.80 -2.84 -16.45
N SER A 407 -13.58 -2.42 -16.08
CA SER A 407 -13.12 -2.40 -14.68
C SER A 407 -14.00 -1.49 -13.81
N LYS A 408 -14.37 -0.32 -14.32
CA LYS A 408 -15.30 0.59 -13.64
C LYS A 408 -16.68 -0.04 -13.43
N LYS A 409 -17.28 -0.64 -14.47
CA LYS A 409 -18.58 -1.31 -14.37
C LYS A 409 -18.56 -2.47 -13.37
N MET A 410 -17.52 -3.29 -13.38
CA MET A 410 -17.41 -4.43 -12.47
C MET A 410 -17.19 -4.01 -11.01
N ARG A 411 -16.44 -2.93 -10.76
CA ARG A 411 -16.33 -2.34 -9.41
C ARG A 411 -17.69 -1.90 -8.90
N ILE A 412 -18.45 -1.18 -9.74
CA ILE A 412 -19.82 -0.74 -9.42
C ILE A 412 -20.73 -1.94 -9.15
N ALA A 413 -20.71 -2.96 -10.01
CA ALA A 413 -21.52 -4.16 -9.82
C ALA A 413 -21.18 -4.87 -8.51
N SER A 414 -19.89 -5.00 -8.18
CA SER A 414 -19.45 -5.66 -6.94
C SER A 414 -19.87 -4.91 -5.68
N THR A 415 -19.76 -3.57 -5.65
CA THR A 415 -20.18 -2.77 -4.49
C THR A 415 -21.71 -2.70 -4.38
N SER A 416 -22.42 -2.57 -5.50
CA SER A 416 -23.89 -2.58 -5.51
C SER A 416 -24.44 -3.91 -5.01
N LEU A 417 -23.92 -5.03 -5.50
CA LEU A 417 -24.30 -6.37 -5.03
C LEU A 417 -23.99 -6.55 -3.54
N ALA A 418 -22.84 -6.06 -3.08
CA ALA A 418 -22.47 -6.10 -1.67
C ALA A 418 -23.48 -5.37 -0.77
N GLN A 419 -23.86 -4.14 -1.14
CA GLN A 419 -24.82 -3.36 -0.36
C GLN A 419 -26.24 -3.93 -0.46
N ALA A 420 -26.63 -4.47 -1.62
CA ALA A 420 -27.92 -5.15 -1.81
C ALA A 420 -28.03 -6.39 -0.91
N LEU A 421 -27.02 -7.26 -0.88
CA LEU A 421 -27.02 -8.44 0.01
C LEU A 421 -27.10 -8.07 1.49
N LEU A 422 -26.40 -7.00 1.92
CA LEU A 422 -26.48 -6.50 3.29
C LEU A 422 -27.84 -5.88 3.62
N LEU A 423 -28.50 -5.25 2.64
CA LEU A 423 -29.86 -4.75 2.77
C LEU A 423 -30.85 -5.91 2.90
N ILE A 424 -30.75 -6.91 2.01
CA ILE A 424 -31.57 -8.13 2.04
C ILE A 424 -31.42 -8.84 3.38
N ALA A 425 -30.20 -8.94 3.91
CA ALA A 425 -29.98 -9.50 5.26
C ALA A 425 -30.75 -8.72 6.35
N SER A 426 -30.77 -7.39 6.28
CA SER A 426 -31.53 -6.55 7.22
C SER A 426 -33.04 -6.73 7.07
N LEU A 427 -33.52 -6.84 5.83
CA LEU A 427 -34.93 -7.09 5.51
C LEU A 427 -35.39 -8.47 5.99
N LEU A 428 -34.56 -9.51 5.83
CA LEU A 428 -34.86 -10.85 6.32
C LEU A 428 -34.96 -10.90 7.84
N VAL A 429 -34.06 -10.19 8.56
CA VAL A 429 -34.16 -10.05 10.03
C VAL A 429 -35.43 -9.31 10.43
N PHE A 430 -35.81 -8.27 9.70
CA PHE A 430 -37.07 -7.56 9.96
C PHE A 430 -38.29 -8.46 9.68
N TYR A 431 -38.29 -9.21 8.57
CA TYR A 431 -39.37 -10.14 8.24
C TYR A 431 -39.49 -11.29 9.24
N ALA A 432 -38.38 -11.71 9.85
CA ALA A 432 -38.37 -12.71 10.91
C ALA A 432 -39.11 -12.26 12.19
N LEU A 433 -39.42 -10.97 12.35
CA LEU A 433 -40.25 -10.49 13.46
C LEU A 433 -41.66 -11.09 13.45
N THR A 434 -42.27 -11.29 12.28
CA THR A 434 -43.63 -11.83 12.18
C THR A 434 -43.75 -13.25 12.76
N PRO A 435 -43.01 -14.26 12.27
CA PRO A 435 -43.07 -15.60 12.88
C PRO A 435 -42.56 -15.61 14.33
N LEU A 436 -41.67 -14.68 14.69
CA LEU A 436 -41.19 -14.52 16.06
C LEU A 436 -42.29 -14.04 17.01
N THR A 437 -43.22 -13.20 16.56
CA THR A 437 -44.41 -12.84 17.37
C THR A 437 -45.29 -14.04 17.63
N THR A 438 -45.60 -14.84 16.61
CA THR A 438 -46.36 -16.09 16.74
C THR A 438 -45.68 -17.08 17.70
N TYR A 439 -44.34 -17.18 17.61
CA TYR A 439 -43.57 -18.04 18.50
C TYR A 439 -43.54 -17.52 19.95
N THR A 440 -43.46 -16.21 20.17
CA THR A 440 -43.40 -15.63 21.53
C THR A 440 -44.77 -15.55 22.19
N SER A 441 -45.85 -15.39 21.42
CA SER A 441 -47.22 -15.48 21.95
C SER A 441 -47.54 -16.85 22.54
N PHE A 442 -46.89 -17.93 22.07
CA PHE A 442 -46.96 -19.25 22.71
C PHE A 442 -46.61 -19.15 24.20
N PHE A 443 -45.51 -18.46 24.53
CA PHE A 443 -45.02 -18.35 25.92
C PHE A 443 -45.78 -17.30 26.76
N ASP A 444 -46.36 -16.27 26.14
CA ASP A 444 -47.18 -15.26 26.83
C ASP A 444 -48.57 -15.79 27.23
N GLY A 445 -49.07 -16.85 26.57
CA GLY A 445 -50.43 -17.36 26.71
C GLY A 445 -50.58 -18.82 27.14
N VAL A 446 -49.52 -19.47 27.66
CA VAL A 446 -49.59 -20.89 28.07
C VAL A 446 -50.60 -21.07 29.20
N VAL A 447 -51.81 -21.46 28.84
CA VAL A 447 -52.75 -22.16 29.71
C VAL A 447 -52.52 -23.64 29.45
N PHE A 448 -51.80 -24.32 30.35
CA PHE A 448 -51.46 -25.75 30.19
C PHE A 448 -52.69 -26.65 30.02
N GLU A 449 -53.89 -26.19 30.42
CA GLU A 449 -55.18 -26.87 30.18
C GLU A 449 -55.59 -26.94 28.69
N LEU A 450 -55.14 -26.01 27.82
CA LEU A 450 -55.47 -26.03 26.38
C LEU A 450 -54.62 -27.04 25.57
N LEU A 451 -53.58 -27.60 26.17
CA LEU A 451 -52.76 -28.65 25.52
C LEU A 451 -53.45 -30.02 25.56
N ASP A 452 -54.41 -30.22 26.47
CA ASP A 452 -55.25 -31.43 26.58
C ASP A 452 -56.52 -31.36 25.70
N ASP A 453 -56.78 -30.22 25.08
CA ASP A 453 -57.96 -29.99 24.22
C ASP A 453 -57.66 -30.34 22.75
N GLU A 454 -58.68 -30.63 21.93
CA GLU A 454 -58.50 -31.02 20.51
C GLU A 454 -57.73 -29.98 19.66
N THR A 455 -57.65 -28.73 20.15
CA THR A 455 -56.95 -27.62 19.51
C THR A 455 -55.46 -27.51 19.87
N GLY A 456 -55.02 -28.19 20.92
CA GLY A 456 -53.64 -28.19 21.42
C GLY A 456 -52.60 -28.65 20.39
N PRO A 457 -52.79 -29.78 19.68
CA PRO A 457 -51.85 -30.28 18.69
C PRO A 457 -51.61 -29.32 17.52
N ALA A 458 -52.67 -28.67 17.00
CA ALA A 458 -52.57 -27.70 15.90
C ALA A 458 -51.81 -26.42 16.32
N PHE A 459 -51.98 -26.00 17.56
CA PHE A 459 -51.27 -24.86 18.13
C PHE A 459 -49.77 -25.14 18.32
N VAL A 460 -49.41 -26.35 18.79
CA VAL A 460 -48.00 -26.79 18.91
C VAL A 460 -47.34 -26.89 17.54
N GLN A 461 -48.04 -27.45 16.54
CA GLN A 461 -47.54 -27.51 15.16
C GLN A 461 -47.20 -26.11 14.61
N THR A 462 -48.11 -25.15 14.74
CA THR A 462 -47.91 -23.76 14.27
C THR A 462 -46.69 -23.10 14.94
N THR A 463 -46.45 -23.41 16.22
CA THR A 463 -45.30 -22.88 16.98
C THR A 463 -43.98 -23.44 16.45
N ILE A 464 -43.95 -24.73 16.14
CA ILE A 464 -42.77 -25.41 15.60
C ILE A 464 -42.47 -24.93 14.17
N GLU A 465 -43.48 -24.79 13.32
CA GLU A 465 -43.35 -24.19 11.99
C GLU A 465 -42.80 -22.76 12.07
N SER A 466 -43.28 -21.97 13.04
CA SER A 466 -42.78 -20.62 13.30
C SER A 466 -41.30 -20.63 13.69
N PHE A 467 -40.88 -21.56 14.56
CA PHE A 467 -39.47 -21.74 14.95
C PHE A 467 -38.57 -22.05 13.75
N PHE A 468 -38.93 -23.03 12.92
CA PHE A 468 -38.13 -23.38 11.74
C PHE A 468 -38.13 -22.28 10.68
N THR A 469 -39.23 -21.53 10.54
CA THR A 469 -39.28 -20.35 9.67
C THR A 469 -38.31 -19.27 10.15
N ILE A 470 -38.24 -18.98 11.45
CA ILE A 470 -37.26 -18.05 12.03
C ILE A 470 -35.83 -18.54 11.74
N LEU A 471 -35.55 -19.82 11.98
CA LEU A 471 -34.23 -20.41 11.73
C LEU A 471 -33.81 -20.26 10.27
N THR A 472 -34.70 -20.58 9.33
CA THR A 472 -34.50 -20.44 7.88
C THR A 472 -34.21 -18.99 7.49
N LEU A 473 -34.99 -18.02 7.99
CA LEU A 473 -34.77 -16.61 7.71
C LEU A 473 -33.45 -16.08 8.29
N LEU A 474 -33.08 -16.50 9.50
CA LEU A 474 -31.82 -16.10 10.14
C LEU A 474 -30.60 -16.71 9.44
N VAL A 475 -30.67 -17.96 8.98
CA VAL A 475 -29.60 -18.59 8.19
C VAL A 475 -29.45 -17.87 6.84
N ALA A 476 -30.55 -17.59 6.15
CA ALA A 476 -30.54 -16.80 4.92
C ALA A 476 -29.93 -15.40 5.13
N ALA A 477 -30.36 -14.70 6.18
CA ALA A 477 -29.83 -13.38 6.54
C ALA A 477 -28.33 -13.44 6.83
N THR A 478 -27.87 -14.47 7.55
CA THR A 478 -26.45 -14.67 7.89
C THR A 478 -25.60 -14.92 6.64
N ILE A 479 -26.06 -15.77 5.71
CA ILE A 479 -25.34 -16.04 4.46
C ILE A 479 -25.25 -14.78 3.60
N CYS A 480 -26.37 -14.06 3.42
CA CYS A 480 -26.39 -12.77 2.73
C CYS A 480 -25.45 -11.75 3.40
N ALA A 481 -25.41 -11.70 4.73
CA ALA A 481 -24.53 -10.81 5.47
C ALA A 481 -23.03 -11.17 5.30
N ILE A 482 -22.69 -12.46 5.31
CA ILE A 482 -21.31 -12.94 5.09
C ILE A 482 -20.82 -12.51 3.71
N PHE A 483 -21.55 -12.82 2.65
CA PHE A 483 -21.13 -12.52 1.27
C PHE A 483 -21.23 -11.03 0.94
N GLY A 484 -22.25 -10.34 1.44
CA GLY A 484 -22.34 -8.88 1.31
C GLY A 484 -21.18 -8.16 2.00
N ARG A 485 -20.79 -8.60 3.21
CA ARG A 485 -19.59 -8.08 3.90
C ARG A 485 -18.31 -8.41 3.13
N LEU A 486 -18.18 -9.64 2.65
CA LEU A 486 -17.02 -10.07 1.85
C LEU A 486 -16.86 -9.19 0.62
N LEU A 487 -17.89 -9.08 -0.22
CA LEU A 487 -17.84 -8.26 -1.43
C LEU A 487 -17.59 -6.78 -1.10
N SER A 488 -18.18 -6.23 -0.04
CA SER A 488 -17.93 -4.84 0.35
C SER A 488 -16.47 -4.61 0.74
N ASN A 489 -15.84 -5.56 1.44
CA ASN A 489 -14.47 -5.43 1.88
C ASN A 489 -13.47 -5.73 0.75
N LEU A 490 -13.81 -6.66 -0.14
CA LEU A 490 -12.92 -7.06 -1.23
C LEU A 490 -13.01 -6.13 -2.46
N SER A 491 -14.12 -5.40 -2.64
CA SER A 491 -14.21 -4.38 -3.69
C SER A 491 -13.53 -3.06 -3.29
N HIS A 492 -13.46 -2.75 -1.99
CA HIS A 492 -12.92 -1.49 -1.47
C HIS A 492 -11.48 -1.17 -1.93
N PRO A 493 -10.51 -2.11 -1.94
CA PRO A 493 -9.15 -1.86 -2.43
C PRO A 493 -9.09 -1.23 -3.83
N PHE A 494 -9.96 -1.66 -4.74
CA PHE A 494 -10.00 -1.18 -6.12
C PHE A 494 -10.55 0.26 -6.27
N TRP A 495 -11.30 0.74 -5.28
CA TRP A 495 -11.67 2.15 -5.14
C TRP A 495 -10.56 2.94 -4.47
N SER A 496 -9.93 2.39 -3.44
CA SER A 496 -8.90 3.09 -2.65
C SER A 496 -7.53 3.22 -3.31
N GLU A 497 -7.20 2.41 -4.33
CA GLU A 497 -5.89 2.45 -4.99
C GLU A 497 -5.67 3.78 -5.70
N ILE A 498 -4.62 4.51 -5.30
CA ILE A 498 -4.15 5.75 -5.91
C ILE A 498 -2.71 5.57 -6.34
N GLN A 499 -2.39 6.03 -7.55
CA GLN A 499 -1.06 5.98 -8.12
C GLN A 499 -0.40 7.36 -8.08
N PHE A 500 0.91 7.37 -7.86
CA PHE A 500 1.74 8.56 -7.79
C PHE A 500 2.98 8.39 -8.65
N GLU A 501 3.33 9.45 -9.37
CA GLU A 501 4.53 9.58 -10.18
C GLU A 501 5.52 10.50 -9.45
N SER A 502 6.77 10.06 -9.38
CA SER A 502 7.88 10.83 -8.82
C SER A 502 9.18 10.48 -9.49
N SER A 503 10.18 11.35 -9.36
CA SER A 503 11.53 11.12 -9.88
C SER A 503 12.45 10.81 -8.72
N LEU A 504 13.09 9.65 -8.78
CA LEU A 504 14.07 9.19 -7.82
C LEU A 504 15.47 9.42 -8.41
N VAL A 505 16.29 10.15 -7.67
CA VAL A 505 17.61 10.61 -8.10
C VAL A 505 18.64 10.15 -7.10
N TYR A 506 19.62 9.39 -7.58
CA TYR A 506 20.81 9.03 -6.84
C TYR A 506 22.02 9.72 -7.44
N PHE A 507 22.59 10.65 -6.70
CA PHE A 507 23.81 11.34 -7.07
C PHE A 507 24.98 10.76 -6.29
N LYS A 508 26.01 10.32 -7.01
CA LYS A 508 27.34 10.00 -6.47
C LYS A 508 28.35 10.93 -7.12
N CYS A 509 29.31 11.41 -6.35
CA CYS A 509 30.41 12.19 -6.89
C CYS A 509 31.70 11.80 -6.17
N LYS A 510 32.69 11.39 -6.96
CA LYS A 510 34.04 11.08 -6.50
C LYS A 510 35.02 12.02 -7.15
N GLY A 511 36.13 12.30 -6.49
CA GLY A 511 37.11 13.20 -7.06
C GLY A 511 38.32 13.42 -6.17
N THR A 512 39.17 14.33 -6.61
CA THR A 512 40.32 14.82 -5.86
C THR A 512 40.26 16.34 -5.80
N VAL A 513 40.48 16.92 -4.62
CA VAL A 513 40.64 18.36 -4.46
C VAL A 513 42.12 18.70 -4.31
N LYS A 514 42.55 19.72 -5.05
CA LYS A 514 43.84 20.39 -4.85
C LYS A 514 43.56 21.77 -4.27
N GLU A 515 44.28 22.10 -3.22
CA GLU A 515 44.29 23.43 -2.63
C GLU A 515 45.58 24.12 -3.03
N ASP A 516 45.45 25.19 -3.82
CA ASP A 516 46.57 26.03 -4.22
C ASP A 516 46.52 27.32 -3.41
N THR A 517 47.46 27.49 -2.48
CA THR A 517 47.62 28.75 -1.73
C THR A 517 48.39 29.75 -2.57
N ARG A 518 47.75 30.85 -2.96
CA ARG A 518 48.41 31.98 -3.62
C ARG A 518 48.68 33.07 -2.60
N THR A 519 49.95 33.40 -2.43
CA THR A 519 50.39 34.52 -1.59
C THR A 519 50.60 35.76 -2.46
N PHE A 520 49.83 36.81 -2.20
CA PHE A 520 50.00 38.12 -2.80
C PHE A 520 50.67 39.07 -1.81
N GLY A 521 51.54 39.97 -2.28
CA GLY A 521 52.05 41.09 -1.46
C GLY A 521 53.43 40.93 -0.81
N LYS A 522 54.27 39.94 -1.20
CA LYS A 522 55.65 39.87 -0.67
C LYS A 522 56.60 40.80 -1.44
N GLY A 523 56.41 42.11 -1.30
CA GLY A 523 57.40 43.12 -1.71
C GLY A 523 58.59 43.18 -0.73
N TYR A 524 59.73 43.72 -1.16
CA TYR A 524 60.98 43.77 -0.36
C TYR A 524 60.82 44.49 0.99
N ASN A 525 59.81 45.37 1.14
CA ASN A 525 59.57 46.21 2.32
C ASN A 525 58.14 46.11 2.90
N ASP A 526 57.32 45.13 2.51
CA ASP A 526 55.92 45.03 2.96
C ASP A 526 55.72 43.81 3.87
N SER A 527 55.18 44.03 5.07
CA SER A 527 54.86 42.98 6.04
C SER A 527 53.46 42.38 5.86
N THR A 528 52.67 42.91 4.93
CA THR A 528 51.29 42.45 4.69
C THR A 528 51.23 41.47 3.52
N SER A 529 51.22 40.17 3.84
CA SER A 529 50.95 39.12 2.87
C SER A 529 49.50 38.69 2.94
N LEU A 530 48.80 38.71 1.81
CA LEU A 530 47.47 38.12 1.69
C LEU A 530 47.62 36.72 1.11
N GLU A 531 47.25 35.72 1.90
CA GLU A 531 47.14 34.34 1.45
C GLU A 531 45.69 34.06 1.05
N THR A 532 45.49 33.62 -0.19
CA THR A 532 44.18 33.16 -0.67
C THR A 532 44.32 31.73 -1.15
N SER A 533 43.56 30.82 -0.57
CA SER A 533 43.49 29.44 -1.05
C SER A 533 42.45 29.33 -2.16
N VAL A 534 42.87 28.75 -3.29
CA VAL A 534 42.01 28.44 -4.43
C VAL A 534 41.86 26.92 -4.48
N PHE A 535 40.62 26.46 -4.49
CA PHE A 535 40.31 25.03 -4.56
C PHE A 535 39.98 24.63 -5.99
N THR A 536 40.71 23.65 -6.52
CA THR A 536 40.39 23.00 -7.80
C THR A 536 40.03 21.55 -7.54
N SER A 537 38.79 21.18 -7.80
CA SER A 537 38.30 19.82 -7.64
C SER A 537 38.11 19.16 -9.00
N THR A 538 38.76 18.01 -9.21
CA THR A 538 38.47 17.12 -10.34
C THR A 538 37.31 16.21 -9.93
N ILE A 539 36.17 16.32 -10.61
CA ILE A 539 34.93 15.63 -10.24
C ILE A 539 34.55 14.54 -11.25
N GLN A 540 34.07 13.42 -10.73
CA GLN A 540 33.49 12.30 -11.47
C GLN A 540 32.07 12.06 -10.95
N PRO A 541 31.08 12.82 -11.46
CA PRO A 541 29.69 12.62 -11.09
C PRO A 541 29.16 11.32 -11.73
N ARG A 542 28.25 10.66 -11.03
CA ARG A 542 27.43 9.56 -11.55
C ARG A 542 26.01 9.77 -11.06
N LEU A 543 25.07 9.77 -12.00
CA LEU A 543 23.67 10.06 -11.76
C LEU A 543 22.84 8.84 -12.14
N PHE A 544 22.15 8.25 -11.16
CA PHE A 544 21.09 7.29 -11.46
C PHE A 544 19.75 8.02 -11.33
N VAL A 545 19.01 8.04 -12.43
CA VAL A 545 17.72 8.73 -12.50
C VAL A 545 16.68 7.76 -13.00
N THR A 546 15.56 7.72 -12.29
CA THR A 546 14.40 6.94 -12.71
C THR A 546 13.11 7.64 -12.30
N ARG A 547 12.14 7.58 -13.20
CA ARG A 547 10.77 8.01 -12.96
C ARG A 547 9.97 6.81 -12.49
N VAL A 548 9.46 6.93 -11.27
CA VAL A 548 8.82 5.85 -10.53
C VAL A 548 7.33 6.06 -10.53
N ILE A 549 6.57 5.04 -10.95
CA ILE A 549 5.14 4.96 -10.68
C ILE A 549 4.95 4.09 -9.46
N SER A 550 4.41 4.70 -8.42
CA SER A 550 4.18 4.07 -7.13
C SER A 550 2.68 3.98 -6.82
N SER A 551 2.27 2.98 -6.05
CA SER A 551 0.87 2.77 -5.68
C SER A 551 0.73 2.70 -4.15
N THR A 552 -0.28 3.39 -3.64
CA THR A 552 -0.71 3.30 -2.24
C THR A 552 -2.23 3.27 -2.17
N PHE A 553 -2.77 2.99 -0.99
CA PHE A 553 -4.20 2.83 -0.77
C PHE A 553 -4.71 3.96 0.12
N ALA A 554 -5.85 4.55 -0.24
CA ALA A 554 -6.56 5.49 0.59
C ALA A 554 -7.30 4.77 1.74
N GLY A 555 -7.23 5.33 2.94
CA GLY A 555 -8.07 4.94 4.05
C GLY A 555 -9.34 5.78 4.15
N ILE A 556 -10.08 5.60 5.24
CA ILE A 556 -11.17 6.47 5.65
C ILE A 556 -10.73 7.14 6.96
N GLY A 557 -10.87 8.46 7.05
CA GLY A 557 -10.55 9.23 8.27
C GLY A 557 -9.20 9.93 8.23
N SER A 558 -8.45 9.87 9.33
CA SER A 558 -7.21 10.66 9.54
C SER A 558 -5.95 10.06 8.92
N THR A 559 -6.01 8.84 8.38
CA THR A 559 -4.86 8.07 7.90
C THR A 559 -4.92 7.86 6.38
N ASN A 560 -5.44 8.84 5.66
CA ASN A 560 -5.58 8.76 4.20
C ASN A 560 -4.19 8.80 3.58
N LEU A 561 -3.92 7.89 2.62
CA LEU A 561 -2.63 7.78 1.92
C LEU A 561 -1.41 7.48 2.82
N MET A 562 -1.68 6.97 4.03
CA MET A 562 -0.65 6.56 5.01
C MET A 562 -0.29 5.07 4.92
N PHE A 563 -0.66 4.39 3.82
CA PHE A 563 -0.34 2.99 3.61
C PHE A 563 1.02 2.85 2.92
N PRO A 564 1.72 1.70 3.12
CA PRO A 564 2.97 1.42 2.42
C PRO A 564 2.84 1.65 0.92
N ARG A 565 3.72 2.52 0.41
CA ARG A 565 3.74 2.91 -0.99
C ARG A 565 4.73 2.01 -1.74
N HIS A 566 4.22 1.29 -2.73
CA HIS A 566 4.98 0.29 -3.49
C HIS A 566 5.35 0.80 -4.88
N ILE A 567 6.59 0.57 -5.30
CA ILE A 567 7.11 0.88 -6.63
C ILE A 567 6.59 -0.15 -7.62
N MET A 568 5.70 0.29 -8.51
CA MET A 568 5.07 -0.56 -9.51
C MET A 568 5.88 -0.59 -10.80
N THR A 569 6.40 0.57 -11.24
CA THR A 569 7.23 0.67 -12.44
C THR A 569 8.34 1.69 -12.23
N MET A 570 9.44 1.50 -12.95
CA MET A 570 10.59 2.39 -13.00
C MET A 570 10.92 2.60 -14.49
N HIS A 571 11.02 3.86 -14.89
CA HIS A 571 11.34 4.27 -16.26
C HIS A 571 12.62 5.09 -16.23
N GLY A 572 13.57 4.78 -17.11
CA GLY A 572 14.74 5.64 -17.31
C GLY A 572 14.30 7.04 -17.76
N ASP A 573 15.03 8.07 -17.34
CA ASP A 573 14.80 9.46 -17.74
C ASP A 573 16.15 10.13 -18.06
N GLU A 574 16.58 9.97 -19.31
CA GLU A 574 17.83 10.54 -19.83
C GLU A 574 17.80 12.06 -19.85
N ASN A 575 16.65 12.64 -20.24
CA ASN A 575 16.47 14.08 -20.31
C ASN A 575 16.65 14.72 -18.92
N LEU A 576 16.04 14.14 -17.89
CA LEU A 576 16.21 14.63 -16.52
C LEU A 576 17.66 14.45 -16.04
N ALA A 577 18.33 13.34 -16.36
CA ALA A 577 19.74 13.16 -16.01
C ALA A 577 20.65 14.20 -16.70
N ASP A 578 20.33 14.57 -17.93
CA ASP A 578 21.00 15.63 -18.70
C ASP A 578 20.79 17.00 -18.07
N GLU A 579 19.54 17.33 -17.75
CA GLU A 579 19.15 18.58 -17.10
C GLU A 579 19.83 18.74 -15.73
N LEU A 580 19.80 17.70 -14.88
CA LEU A 580 20.43 17.70 -13.56
C LEU A 580 21.93 17.94 -13.65
N HIS A 581 22.60 17.29 -14.61
CA HIS A 581 24.03 17.48 -14.81
C HIS A 581 24.35 18.90 -15.32
N HIS A 582 23.61 19.38 -16.32
CA HIS A 582 23.83 20.71 -16.89
C HIS A 582 23.62 21.83 -15.86
N GLU A 583 22.55 21.76 -15.07
CA GLU A 583 22.27 22.73 -14.01
C GLU A 583 23.33 22.72 -12.91
N LEU A 584 23.82 21.54 -12.52
CA LEU A 584 24.91 21.42 -11.56
C LEU A 584 26.16 22.13 -12.07
N MET A 585 26.59 21.82 -13.30
CA MET A 585 27.80 22.42 -13.89
C MET A 585 27.64 23.94 -14.06
N HIS A 586 26.47 24.41 -14.48
CA HIS A 586 26.17 25.83 -14.59
C HIS A 586 26.18 26.54 -13.22
N SER A 587 25.61 25.94 -12.17
CA SER A 587 25.60 26.51 -10.83
C SER A 587 27.01 26.68 -10.28
N ILE A 588 27.85 25.66 -10.43
CA ILE A 588 29.21 25.71 -9.92
C ILE A 588 30.09 26.64 -10.78
N GLY A 589 29.92 26.66 -12.10
CA GLY A 589 30.64 27.55 -13.01
C GLY A 589 30.42 29.04 -12.71
N ASN A 590 29.17 29.44 -12.43
CA ASN A 590 28.84 30.82 -12.07
C ASN A 590 29.47 31.26 -10.73
N ARG A 591 29.63 30.32 -9.79
CA ARG A 591 30.32 30.57 -8.52
C ARG A 591 31.84 30.60 -8.64
N ALA A 592 32.44 29.74 -9.46
CA ALA A 592 33.89 29.81 -9.71
C ALA A 592 34.30 31.19 -10.27
N GLY A 593 33.44 31.83 -11.09
CA GLY A 593 33.65 33.20 -11.58
C GLY A 593 33.53 34.30 -10.53
N THR A 594 32.88 34.05 -9.38
CA THR A 594 32.70 35.00 -8.26
C THR A 594 33.56 34.68 -7.04
N ALA A 595 33.98 33.42 -6.86
CA ALA A 595 34.88 32.98 -5.80
C ALA A 595 36.37 33.16 -6.14
N ALA A 596 36.71 33.40 -7.41
CA ALA A 596 38.10 33.65 -7.81
C ALA A 596 38.65 35.01 -7.33
N MET A 597 37.79 35.96 -6.94
CA MET A 597 38.15 37.20 -6.24
C MET A 597 36.88 37.84 -5.68
N ASN A 598 36.80 38.04 -4.37
CA ASN A 598 35.76 38.86 -3.75
C ASN A 598 35.81 40.27 -4.38
N ASP A 599 34.69 40.99 -4.56
CA ASP A 599 34.72 42.33 -5.22
C ASP A 599 35.65 43.31 -4.50
N GLU A 600 35.82 43.18 -3.18
CA GLU A 600 36.82 43.91 -2.40
C GLU A 600 38.25 43.46 -2.69
N GLN A 601 38.51 42.15 -2.82
CA GLN A 601 39.82 41.63 -3.20
C GLN A 601 40.18 41.99 -4.64
N ARG A 602 39.17 42.09 -5.52
CA ARG A 602 39.32 42.56 -6.90
C ARG A 602 39.72 44.02 -6.94
N LYS A 603 39.06 44.86 -6.15
CA LYS A 603 39.48 46.25 -5.94
C LYS A 603 40.89 46.35 -5.39
N VAL A 604 41.26 45.55 -4.38
CA VAL A 604 42.62 45.56 -3.81
C VAL A 604 43.67 45.12 -4.84
N VAL A 605 43.39 44.12 -5.67
CA VAL A 605 44.31 43.69 -6.74
C VAL A 605 44.39 44.71 -7.88
N ASP A 606 43.27 45.33 -8.25
CA ASP A 606 43.23 46.39 -9.27
C ASP A 606 43.92 47.68 -8.76
N GLU A 607 43.75 48.01 -7.49
CA GLU A 607 44.44 49.09 -6.77
C GLU A 607 45.95 48.81 -6.65
N TYR A 608 46.33 47.56 -6.35
CA TYR A 608 47.72 47.13 -6.33
C TYR A 608 48.37 47.16 -7.74
N ASN A 609 47.65 46.74 -8.77
CA ASN A 609 48.12 46.80 -10.15
C ASN A 609 48.26 48.24 -10.66
N SER A 610 47.31 49.11 -10.33
CA SER A 610 47.37 50.53 -10.69
C SER A 610 48.45 51.29 -9.92
N SER A 611 48.64 50.99 -8.62
CA SER A 611 49.74 51.52 -7.81
C SER A 611 51.11 51.06 -8.31
N ASN A 612 51.27 49.78 -8.68
CA ASN A 612 52.51 49.29 -9.30
C ASN A 612 52.80 49.92 -10.66
N LEU A 613 51.76 50.20 -11.46
CA LEU A 613 51.90 50.93 -12.72
C LEU A 613 52.29 52.39 -12.46
N GLN A 614 51.74 53.02 -11.42
CA GLN A 614 52.12 54.38 -11.00
C GLN A 614 53.56 54.43 -10.47
N MET A 615 53.99 53.49 -9.62
CA MET A 615 55.39 53.42 -9.15
C MET A 615 56.37 53.13 -10.30
N LYS A 616 55.99 52.30 -11.29
CA LYS A 616 56.78 52.13 -12.51
C LYS A 616 56.82 53.39 -13.36
N ALA A 617 55.75 54.18 -13.40
CA ALA A 617 55.69 55.45 -14.12
C ALA A 617 56.47 56.57 -13.41
N GLU A 618 56.44 56.64 -12.08
CA GLU A 618 57.21 57.59 -11.27
C GLU A 618 58.71 57.28 -11.24
N SER A 619 59.10 56.00 -11.25
CA SER A 619 60.51 55.60 -11.38
C SER A 619 61.02 55.61 -12.83
N ALA A 620 60.14 55.80 -13.83
CA ALA A 620 60.54 55.91 -15.23
C ALA A 620 61.45 57.11 -15.52
N PRO A 621 61.19 58.35 -15.04
CA PRO A 621 62.09 59.48 -15.24
C PRO A 621 63.45 59.28 -14.55
N GLU A 622 63.49 58.64 -13.38
CA GLU A 622 64.74 58.36 -12.65
C GLU A 622 65.58 57.28 -13.35
N ARG A 623 64.93 56.26 -13.93
CA ARG A 623 65.59 55.26 -14.78
C ARG A 623 66.03 55.83 -16.13
N LEU A 624 65.28 56.75 -16.72
CA LEU A 624 65.68 57.46 -17.94
C LEU A 624 66.85 58.41 -17.66
N ALA A 625 66.90 59.04 -16.49
CA ALA A 625 68.01 59.87 -16.03
C ALA A 625 69.27 59.05 -15.72
N ASN A 626 69.13 57.88 -15.10
CA ASN A 626 70.27 56.98 -14.88
C ASN A 626 70.74 56.30 -16.17
N ARG A 627 69.84 55.98 -17.10
CA ARG A 627 70.23 55.44 -18.42
C ARG A 627 70.86 56.49 -19.31
N SER A 628 70.46 57.76 -19.21
CA SER A 628 71.12 58.87 -19.90
C SER A 628 72.45 59.26 -19.25
N SER A 629 72.59 59.11 -17.93
CA SER A 629 73.89 59.28 -17.25
C SER A 629 74.87 58.14 -17.60
N GLU A 630 74.41 56.89 -17.66
CA GLU A 630 75.21 55.75 -18.14
C GLU A 630 75.61 55.91 -19.62
N LEU A 631 74.67 56.31 -20.50
CA LEU A 631 75.00 56.58 -21.91
C LEU A 631 75.96 57.75 -22.10
N SER A 632 75.92 58.78 -21.24
CA SER A 632 76.83 59.93 -21.34
C SER A 632 78.22 59.64 -20.77
N LEU A 633 78.35 58.70 -19.83
CA LEU A 633 79.64 58.18 -19.34
C LEU A 633 80.32 57.24 -20.34
N ASP A 634 79.56 56.52 -21.18
CA ASP A 634 80.10 55.66 -22.23
C ASP A 634 80.32 56.36 -23.59
N ALA A 635 79.75 57.55 -23.80
CA ALA A 635 79.96 58.36 -25.00
C ALA A 635 81.46 58.66 -25.32
N PRO A 636 82.33 59.05 -24.36
CA PRO A 636 83.74 59.27 -24.66
C PRO A 636 84.51 57.97 -24.96
N LYS A 637 84.08 56.82 -24.41
CA LYS A 637 84.69 55.51 -24.73
C LYS A 637 84.27 55.02 -26.11
N ALA A 638 83.02 55.26 -26.51
CA ALA A 638 82.52 54.93 -27.84
C ALA A 638 83.14 55.83 -28.93
N GLN A 639 83.34 57.13 -28.66
CA GLN A 639 84.05 58.04 -29.57
C GLN A 639 85.55 57.73 -29.68
N ALA A 640 86.22 57.36 -28.58
CA ALA A 640 87.60 56.92 -28.62
C ALA A 640 87.80 55.60 -29.39
N ALA A 641 86.84 54.66 -29.28
CA ALA A 641 86.86 53.42 -30.04
C ALA A 641 86.57 53.64 -31.54
N LEU A 642 85.75 54.63 -31.90
CA LEU A 642 85.51 55.04 -33.30
C LEU A 642 86.72 55.73 -33.90
N ALA A 643 87.39 56.63 -33.18
CA ALA A 643 88.60 57.28 -33.64
C ALA A 643 89.76 56.28 -33.84
N GLN A 644 89.94 55.32 -32.92
CA GLN A 644 90.92 54.23 -33.12
C GLN A 644 90.59 53.34 -34.32
N LYS A 645 89.31 53.17 -34.65
CA LYS A 645 88.90 52.38 -35.81
C LYS A 645 89.10 53.14 -37.12
N GLU A 646 88.84 54.45 -37.13
CA GLU A 646 89.11 55.33 -38.27
C GLU A 646 90.62 55.50 -38.52
N ASP A 647 91.45 55.59 -37.47
CA ASP A 647 92.91 55.61 -37.60
C ASP A 647 93.45 54.27 -38.14
N HIS A 648 92.92 53.13 -37.68
CA HIS A 648 93.28 51.83 -38.23
C HIS A 648 92.80 51.62 -39.68
N GLU A 649 91.64 52.14 -40.07
CA GLU A 649 91.15 52.09 -41.46
C GLU A 649 91.93 53.05 -42.38
N ALA A 650 92.43 54.17 -41.86
CA ALA A 650 93.30 55.10 -42.59
C ALA A 650 94.71 54.53 -42.80
N GLU A 651 95.30 53.88 -41.79
CA GLU A 651 96.58 53.15 -41.95
C GLU A 651 96.45 51.98 -42.93
N ALA A 652 95.37 51.18 -42.84
CA ALA A 652 95.13 50.07 -43.75
C ALA A 652 94.91 50.50 -45.22
N ASN A 653 94.29 51.65 -45.46
CA ASN A 653 94.12 52.18 -46.81
C ASN A 653 95.41 52.83 -47.37
N SER A 654 96.32 53.28 -46.50
CA SER A 654 97.63 53.81 -46.93
C SER A 654 98.64 52.72 -47.32
N GLU A 655 98.50 51.50 -46.79
CA GLU A 655 99.33 50.34 -47.18
C GLU A 655 98.87 49.67 -48.49
N ILE A 656 97.65 49.94 -48.96
CA ILE A 656 97.09 49.33 -50.19
C ILE A 656 97.42 50.17 -51.46
N GLU A 657 97.89 51.42 -51.32
CA GLU A 657 98.26 52.29 -52.46
C GLU A 657 99.75 52.24 -52.87
N ILE A 658 100.56 51.32 -52.32
CA ILE A 658 101.98 51.09 -52.71
C ILE A 658 102.23 49.62 -53.14
N GLN A 659 101.23 48.91 -53.67
CA GLN A 659 101.44 47.64 -54.41
C GLN A 659 100.82 47.64 -55.80
#